data_AF-A0AAU5QMA6-F1
#
_entry.id   AF-A0AAU5QMA6-F1
#
_cell.length_a   1.000
_cell.length_b   1.000
_cell.length_c   1.000
_cell.angle_alpha   90.00
_cell.angle_beta   90.00
_cell.angle_gamma   90.00
#
_symmetry.space_group_name_H-M   'P 1'
#
loop_
_entity.id
_entity.type
_entity.pdbx_description
1 polymer ?
#
loop_
_entity_poly.entity_id
_entity_poly.type
_entity_poly.pdbx_seq_one_letter_code
_entity_poly.pdbx_strand_id
1 'polypeptide(L)'
;MSDTVRPESGSPLGVDRARKLFTRLVRMAEEGHSTLLHLEREGYRALLAPLSQLDADAVARLRRVSLTAARPKLGALVKEAAGGAPCVLERKGTGPVALLVAEPAQRLAPQDPAARAVPIGEVLRLAPEPGGDVMFGLPSLDTAVRGLTAGRHVVLAAAPGAGGSLLAAAAARTTALDYDRPVLYAASGLRRDVVADRMVAGHLALNYQSLRARALPAAQQQAADAYASRLYAPLYIDDAELSADIIADSASRIGELALVVVDRLQYAEREGVALSGAGLPAAARILSALAHRLRVPVLTVVDSDDPQVLASLHADIALTLTREGSRAEVALWERDFGALAPVRLGTDLACARFIEAPAAEGIAHRPAGTAAPVAQLPASRQALAAECEQPRDGVPRPTATAPPAAMPKTPARQEAALPEAPPLSMPAPDAQRRPGAWPKGTGGPPAAPAASTAAALSAATLVVPVNSEGVSEDEQPESAERPSRKRRFDYGPFAVLDGEGFAYLAGGRSQACKATTVLEVAEWALARPFGTPRARPHSFDRDPLIVLMPRAAEQLGLPPFPDPGTRALPADHPLLAQIDAAGWKVTRRGEDPWFSTWPRVYQPMTDQGERRSVQFAILSWGALSKDGWPLPFDDDTGTFPLPAGDVVAFLDAYSRTAITPASSTGATSHELMKQTRPRTRPWNYAKAGQKPDVRPAWVKGALHAAVDPAPCEVPPGHPLAKGRDDRDPAQVLNEEALNWWRKPTQAERRFPYVVTVDVSAAFGAAANRLRVGLCAPYHLPQTPFDKDLPGSWLADLSHVETPKGMPSPFTPDGTTPTGPAWYETRTIAYATELGFEPGLMEAQVRPSAQQAAALGIEPHPPTLVAPDDNGVSKYPPAPPFGNGLYLTPWYEQLRDALLATYARMDVTPKHKDEDPALYAERFLAAMARLQDDEFRDRHATDLRVLKAVKDTFKSGIGKLRERDHRTGARSRDSHAPWPALKRPEWRPDIRAAVIARSRVNLHRKIAATMEATGAVPLAIRTDSVTYASATDDVLGLTGHKGGFTLGPNPGHVKPEPAHTMDWYQHWADQGVNPAGKIKHLDKDGDE
;
A
#
# COMPACT_ATOMS: atom_id res chain seq x y z
N MET A 1 -20.33 22.48 -15.66
CA MET A 1 -19.96 23.33 -16.82
C MET A 1 -19.33 24.58 -16.20
N SER A 2 -18.06 24.95 -16.35
CA SER A 2 -17.00 24.59 -17.30
C SER A 2 -15.65 24.91 -16.63
N ASP A 3 -14.82 23.90 -16.32
CA ASP A 3 -13.44 24.14 -15.85
C ASP A 3 -12.47 24.14 -17.03
N THR A 4 -12.27 25.32 -17.60
CA THR A 4 -11.24 25.61 -18.60
C THR A 4 -9.92 25.97 -17.91
N VAL A 5 -9.15 24.96 -17.51
CA VAL A 5 -7.72 25.12 -17.25
C VAL A 5 -6.99 25.02 -18.60
N ARG A 6 -6.26 26.06 -19.01
CA ARG A 6 -5.26 25.96 -20.09
C ARG A 6 -4.10 25.12 -19.55
N PRO A 7 -3.66 24.05 -20.23
CA PRO A 7 -2.40 23.41 -19.85
C PRO A 7 -1.28 24.43 -20.07
N GLU A 8 -0.50 24.69 -19.02
CA GLU A 8 0.68 25.55 -19.09
C GLU A 8 1.66 25.02 -20.14
N SER A 9 2.13 25.90 -21.01
CA SER A 9 3.02 25.56 -22.12
C SER A 9 4.37 25.08 -21.59
N GLY A 10 4.69 23.80 -21.83
CA GLY A 10 6.01 23.22 -21.53
C GLY A 10 6.01 22.14 -20.46
N SER A 11 4.97 22.05 -19.62
CA SER A 11 4.86 20.95 -18.65
C SER A 11 4.55 19.64 -19.38
N PRO A 12 5.37 18.58 -19.19
CA PRO A 12 5.14 17.30 -19.85
C PRO A 12 3.75 16.80 -19.47
N LEU A 13 2.91 16.60 -20.48
CA LEU A 13 1.53 16.19 -20.30
C LEU A 13 1.42 14.68 -20.41
N GLY A 14 1.04 14.05 -19.31
CA GLY A 14 0.91 12.59 -19.25
C GLY A 14 -0.02 12.10 -20.35
N VAL A 15 0.39 11.08 -21.10
CA VAL A 15 -0.36 10.62 -22.30
C VAL A 15 -1.82 10.29 -22.00
N ASP A 16 -2.16 9.80 -20.80
CA ASP A 16 -3.55 9.53 -20.43
C ASP A 16 -4.40 10.81 -20.27
N ARG A 17 -3.78 11.92 -19.84
CA ARG A 17 -4.40 13.26 -19.82
C ARG A 17 -4.41 13.86 -21.23
N ALA A 18 -3.35 13.67 -22.01
CA ALA A 18 -3.26 14.12 -23.39
C ALA A 18 -4.33 13.47 -24.30
N ARG A 19 -4.63 12.18 -24.11
CA ARG A 19 -5.72 11.48 -24.82
C ARG A 19 -7.09 12.11 -24.57
N LYS A 20 -7.35 12.60 -23.36
CA LYS A 20 -8.60 13.30 -23.02
C LYS A 20 -8.67 14.68 -23.68
N LEU A 21 -7.53 15.36 -23.80
CA LEU A 21 -7.40 16.70 -24.39
C LEU A 21 -7.00 16.70 -25.88
N PHE A 22 -6.93 15.54 -26.53
CA PHE A 22 -6.25 15.35 -27.82
C PHE A 22 -6.70 16.30 -28.94
N THR A 23 -8.02 16.47 -29.12
CA THR A 23 -8.57 17.40 -30.12
C THR A 23 -8.11 18.84 -29.88
N ARG A 24 -7.98 19.24 -28.62
CA ARG A 24 -7.48 20.57 -28.23
C ARG A 24 -5.98 20.69 -28.47
N LEU A 25 -5.21 19.66 -28.17
CA LEU A 25 -3.75 19.64 -28.37
C LEU A 25 -3.36 19.68 -29.86
N VAL A 26 -4.10 18.94 -30.70
CA VAL A 26 -3.90 18.98 -32.15
C VAL A 26 -4.22 20.36 -32.70
N ARG A 27 -5.30 21.00 -32.23
CA ARG A 27 -5.63 22.37 -32.59
C ARG A 27 -4.55 23.36 -32.12
N MET A 28 -4.00 23.17 -30.92
CA MET A 28 -2.89 23.98 -30.43
C MET A 28 -1.63 23.80 -31.29
N ALA A 29 -1.36 22.59 -31.77
CA ALA A 29 -0.26 22.32 -32.71
C ALA A 29 -0.52 22.94 -34.09
N GLU A 30 -1.75 22.93 -34.62
CA GLU A 30 -2.11 23.69 -35.83
C GLU A 30 -1.92 25.20 -35.63
N GLU A 31 -2.18 25.70 -34.40
CA GLU A 31 -1.95 27.08 -33.98
C GLU A 31 -0.48 27.36 -33.61
N GLY A 32 0.46 26.46 -33.90
CA GLY A 32 1.91 26.67 -33.73
C GLY A 32 2.51 26.22 -32.40
N HIS A 33 1.73 25.65 -31.48
CA HIS A 33 2.17 25.33 -30.13
C HIS A 33 2.53 23.86 -29.98
N SER A 34 3.76 23.60 -29.53
CA SER A 34 4.22 22.24 -29.25
C SER A 34 3.82 21.79 -27.85
N THR A 35 3.41 20.54 -27.69
CA THR A 35 3.08 19.93 -26.39
C THR A 35 3.96 18.72 -26.16
N LEU A 36 4.71 18.73 -25.06
CA LEU A 36 5.52 17.60 -24.65
C LEU A 36 4.64 16.53 -24.03
N LEU A 37 4.70 15.31 -24.54
CA LEU A 37 3.95 14.16 -24.07
C LEU A 37 4.89 13.19 -23.37
N HIS A 38 4.55 12.73 -22.17
CA HIS A 38 5.39 11.76 -21.43
C HIS A 38 4.61 10.52 -20.99
N LEU A 39 5.30 9.37 -21.05
CA LEU A 39 4.79 8.08 -20.56
C LEU A 39 5.36 7.75 -19.18
N GLU A 40 4.74 8.30 -18.12
CA GLU A 40 5.19 8.22 -16.71
C GLU A 40 5.66 6.85 -16.15
N ARG A 41 5.17 5.69 -16.63
CA ARG A 41 5.61 4.39 -16.07
C ARG A 41 6.84 3.82 -16.78
N GLU A 42 7.27 4.42 -17.88
CA GLU A 42 8.34 3.88 -18.74
C GLU A 42 9.34 4.95 -19.21
N GLY A 43 9.07 6.23 -18.99
CA GLY A 43 10.03 7.31 -19.19
C GLY A 43 10.17 7.84 -20.62
N TYR A 44 9.43 7.30 -21.60
CA TYR A 44 9.46 7.82 -22.98
C TYR A 44 8.75 9.17 -23.10
N ARG A 45 9.29 10.02 -23.98
CA ARG A 45 8.84 11.37 -24.19
C ARG A 45 8.88 11.72 -25.68
N ALA A 46 7.81 12.34 -26.17
CA ALA A 46 7.70 12.78 -27.55
C ALA A 46 7.00 14.13 -27.62
N LEU A 47 7.36 14.93 -28.61
CA LEU A 47 6.80 16.26 -28.81
C LEU A 47 5.71 16.19 -29.89
N LEU A 48 4.50 16.62 -29.53
CA LEU A 48 3.44 16.92 -30.49
C LEU A 48 3.65 18.37 -30.96
N ALA A 49 4.14 18.54 -32.18
CA ALA A 49 4.65 19.77 -32.75
C ALA A 49 3.83 20.27 -33.96
N PRO A 50 3.90 21.57 -34.29
CA PRO A 50 3.38 22.10 -35.55
C PRO A 50 4.17 21.56 -36.75
N LEU A 51 3.51 21.45 -37.91
CA LEU A 51 4.15 20.99 -39.15
C LEU A 51 5.22 21.95 -39.67
N SER A 52 5.18 23.22 -39.27
CA SER A 52 6.17 24.24 -39.64
C SER A 52 7.57 23.96 -39.10
N GLN A 53 7.75 22.96 -38.22
CA GLN A 53 9.06 22.52 -37.74
C GLN A 53 9.81 21.58 -38.69
N LEU A 54 9.18 21.14 -39.78
CA LEU A 54 9.83 20.35 -40.84
C LEU A 54 9.44 20.89 -42.21
N ASP A 55 10.37 20.84 -43.16
CA ASP A 55 10.11 21.26 -44.54
C ASP A 55 9.04 20.39 -45.21
N ALA A 56 8.25 20.94 -46.14
CA ALA A 56 7.13 20.24 -46.77
C ALA A 56 7.52 18.90 -47.43
N ASP A 57 8.72 18.81 -48.02
CA ASP A 57 9.26 17.57 -48.61
C ASP A 57 9.69 16.55 -47.54
N ALA A 58 10.10 16.99 -46.35
CA ALA A 58 10.40 16.10 -45.23
C ALA A 58 9.09 15.54 -44.64
N VAL A 59 8.07 16.38 -44.47
CA VAL A 59 6.74 15.98 -44.01
C VAL A 59 6.09 14.96 -44.96
N ALA A 60 6.29 15.09 -46.28
CA ALA A 60 5.75 14.17 -47.28
C ALA A 60 6.33 12.74 -47.19
N ARG A 61 7.55 12.58 -46.65
CA ARG A 61 8.26 11.29 -46.50
C ARG A 61 7.97 10.55 -45.19
N LEU A 62 7.29 11.20 -44.23
CA LEU A 62 6.98 10.63 -42.93
C LEU A 62 5.69 9.81 -42.93
N ARG A 63 5.65 8.80 -42.04
CA ARG A 63 4.48 7.92 -41.88
C ARG A 63 3.26 8.75 -41.46
N ARG A 64 2.16 8.65 -42.21
CA ARG A 64 0.91 9.34 -41.90
C ARG A 64 -0.01 8.51 -41.01
N VAL A 65 -0.59 9.15 -40.00
CA VAL A 65 -1.53 8.53 -39.07
C VAL A 65 -2.75 9.43 -38.94
N SER A 66 -3.94 8.90 -39.20
CA SER A 66 -5.16 9.70 -39.06
C SER A 66 -5.41 10.10 -37.61
N LEU A 67 -6.01 11.27 -37.36
CA LEU A 67 -6.32 11.74 -36.00
C LEU A 67 -7.17 10.74 -35.21
N THR A 68 -8.11 10.06 -35.87
CA THR A 68 -8.98 9.04 -35.26
C THR A 68 -8.19 7.82 -34.79
N ALA A 69 -7.15 7.43 -35.53
CA ALA A 69 -6.25 6.33 -35.17
C ALA A 69 -5.17 6.75 -34.15
N ALA A 70 -4.72 8.02 -34.19
CA ALA A 70 -3.65 8.53 -33.34
C ALA A 70 -4.06 8.71 -31.88
N ARG A 71 -5.30 9.14 -31.61
CA ARG A 71 -5.79 9.37 -30.24
C ARG A 71 -5.71 8.13 -29.34
N PRO A 72 -6.27 6.95 -29.70
CA PRO A 72 -6.16 5.76 -28.85
C PRO A 72 -4.71 5.25 -28.75
N LYS A 73 -3.93 5.37 -29.82
CA LYS A 73 -2.53 4.88 -29.90
C LYS A 73 -1.46 5.89 -29.48
N LEU A 74 -1.85 7.02 -28.88
CA LEU A 74 -0.92 8.12 -28.56
C LEU A 74 0.30 7.68 -27.74
N GLY A 75 0.16 6.72 -26.83
CA GLY A 75 1.29 6.20 -26.06
C GLY A 75 2.30 5.42 -26.89
N ALA A 76 1.83 4.51 -27.75
CA ALA A 76 2.69 3.77 -28.67
C ALA A 76 3.35 4.72 -29.70
N LEU A 77 2.61 5.72 -30.20
CA LEU A 77 3.15 6.74 -31.10
C LEU A 77 4.19 7.62 -30.39
N VAL A 78 4.01 7.94 -29.11
CA VAL A 78 5.01 8.64 -28.29
C VAL A 78 6.26 7.78 -28.10
N LYS A 79 6.12 6.46 -27.89
CA LYS A 79 7.25 5.53 -27.82
C LYS A 79 8.01 5.40 -29.13
N GLU A 80 7.29 5.20 -30.23
CA GLU A 80 7.85 5.10 -31.59
C GLU A 80 8.57 6.41 -31.97
N ALA A 81 7.92 7.54 -31.71
CA ALA A 81 8.52 8.85 -31.92
C ALA A 81 9.77 9.02 -31.06
N ALA A 82 9.72 8.72 -29.75
CA ALA A 82 10.87 8.74 -28.84
C ALA A 82 12.01 7.79 -29.26
N GLY A 83 11.68 6.66 -29.89
CA GLY A 83 12.60 5.69 -30.47
C GLY A 83 13.19 6.10 -31.83
N GLY A 84 12.86 7.28 -32.34
CA GLY A 84 13.41 7.82 -33.58
C GLY A 84 12.57 7.60 -34.84
N ALA A 85 11.32 7.15 -34.71
CA ALA A 85 10.37 6.99 -35.82
C ALA A 85 9.27 8.06 -35.77
N PRO A 86 9.52 9.29 -36.28
CA PRO A 86 8.53 10.36 -36.26
C PRO A 86 7.37 10.10 -37.22
N CYS A 87 6.18 10.61 -36.88
CA CYS A 87 4.98 10.44 -37.69
C CYS A 87 4.17 11.73 -37.80
N VAL A 88 3.44 11.87 -38.91
CA VAL A 88 2.58 13.01 -39.21
C VAL A 88 1.13 12.64 -38.91
N LEU A 89 0.45 13.50 -38.18
CA LEU A 89 -0.97 13.36 -37.88
C LEU A 89 -1.82 14.05 -38.95
N GLU A 90 -2.79 13.31 -39.51
CA GLU A 90 -3.59 13.76 -40.65
C GLU A 90 -5.08 13.83 -40.32
N ARG A 91 -5.74 14.93 -40.73
CA ARG A 91 -7.18 15.11 -40.62
C ARG A 91 -7.84 14.74 -41.95
N LYS A 92 -8.83 13.84 -41.88
CA LYS A 92 -9.58 13.36 -43.06
C LYS A 92 -10.21 14.54 -43.80
N GLY A 93 -9.79 14.76 -45.05
CA GLY A 93 -10.27 15.83 -45.92
C GLY A 93 -9.49 17.16 -45.85
N THR A 94 -8.59 17.34 -44.87
CA THR A 94 -7.81 18.60 -44.68
C THR A 94 -6.30 18.40 -44.82
N GLY A 95 -5.81 17.16 -44.76
CA GLY A 95 -4.38 16.82 -44.90
C GLY A 95 -3.61 16.83 -43.57
N PRO A 96 -2.27 16.86 -43.61
CA PRO A 96 -1.40 16.91 -42.44
C PRO A 96 -1.76 18.10 -41.53
N VAL A 97 -1.81 17.88 -40.22
CA VAL A 97 -2.14 18.93 -39.24
C VAL A 97 -1.15 19.07 -38.08
N ALA A 98 -0.43 18.01 -37.70
CA ALA A 98 0.53 18.05 -36.60
C ALA A 98 1.60 16.97 -36.78
N LEU A 99 2.71 17.11 -36.09
CA LEU A 99 3.86 16.21 -36.14
C LEU A 99 4.09 15.59 -34.75
N LEU A 100 4.39 14.30 -34.68
CA LEU A 100 4.84 13.66 -33.46
C LEU A 100 6.27 13.15 -33.66
N VAL A 101 7.22 13.78 -32.96
CA VAL A 101 8.66 13.50 -33.06
C VAL A 101 9.21 13.10 -31.71
N ALA A 102 10.35 12.41 -31.70
CA ALA A 102 11.11 12.18 -30.47
C ALA A 102 11.21 13.50 -29.71
N GLU A 103 10.99 13.48 -28.39
CA GLU A 103 11.57 14.56 -27.60
C GLU A 103 13.07 14.48 -27.91
N PRO A 104 13.71 15.57 -28.35
CA PRO A 104 15.10 15.52 -28.72
C PRO A 104 15.91 15.05 -27.50
N ALA A 105 16.27 13.77 -27.49
CA ALA A 105 17.19 13.20 -26.51
C ALA A 105 18.52 13.90 -26.75
N GLN A 106 19.04 14.59 -25.74
CA GLN A 106 20.45 14.95 -25.70
C GLN A 106 21.27 13.65 -25.81
N ARG A 107 21.64 13.28 -27.05
CA ARG A 107 22.60 12.21 -27.32
C ARG A 107 23.91 12.58 -26.66
N LEU A 108 24.48 11.64 -25.93
CA LEU A 108 25.92 11.57 -25.78
C LEU A 108 26.42 10.17 -26.13
N ALA A 109 26.79 10.01 -27.40
CA ALA A 109 27.77 9.06 -27.90
C ALA A 109 28.48 9.73 -29.10
N PRO A 110 29.74 9.36 -29.39
CA PRO A 110 30.92 9.74 -28.62
C PRO A 110 31.11 11.27 -28.64
N GLN A 111 31.65 11.83 -27.57
CA GLN A 111 31.72 13.28 -27.37
C GLN A 111 32.71 13.91 -28.36
N ASP A 112 32.24 14.31 -29.54
CA ASP A 112 32.88 15.38 -30.29
C ASP A 112 32.80 16.64 -29.40
N PRO A 113 33.93 17.19 -28.92
CA PRO A 113 33.92 18.29 -27.95
C PRO A 113 33.14 19.52 -28.44
N ALA A 114 32.92 19.66 -29.76
CA ALA A 114 32.10 20.72 -30.34
C ALA A 114 30.58 20.55 -30.11
N ALA A 115 30.06 19.32 -30.01
CA ALA A 115 28.63 19.04 -29.79
C ALA A 115 28.20 19.19 -28.31
N ARG A 116 29.18 19.26 -27.39
CA ARG A 116 28.98 19.51 -25.95
C ARG A 116 28.87 21.01 -25.63
N ALA A 117 29.43 21.84 -26.49
CA ALA A 117 29.42 23.29 -26.34
C ALA A 117 28.15 23.85 -26.99
N VAL A 118 27.16 24.16 -26.16
CA VAL A 118 26.00 24.93 -26.59
C VAL A 118 26.47 26.36 -26.85
N PRO A 119 26.16 26.98 -28.00
CA PRO A 119 26.54 28.37 -28.25
C PRO A 119 25.98 29.26 -27.14
N ILE A 120 26.78 30.21 -26.65
CA ILE A 120 26.42 31.02 -25.48
C ILE A 120 25.05 31.70 -25.62
N GLY A 121 24.63 32.07 -26.83
CA GLY A 121 23.31 32.66 -27.09
C GLY A 121 22.12 31.70 -26.84
N GLU A 122 22.33 30.39 -26.97
CA GLU A 122 21.32 29.37 -26.68
C GLU A 122 21.37 28.96 -25.20
N VAL A 123 22.56 28.98 -24.57
CA VAL A 123 22.69 28.92 -23.10
C VAL A 123 22.02 30.11 -22.43
N LEU A 124 22.17 31.32 -22.96
CA LEU A 124 21.54 32.54 -22.43
C LEU A 124 20.03 32.61 -22.71
N ARG A 125 19.52 31.89 -23.71
CA ARG A 125 18.07 31.75 -24.00
C ARG A 125 17.39 30.67 -23.16
N LEU A 126 18.11 29.62 -22.80
CA LEU A 126 17.66 28.52 -21.93
C LEU A 126 18.09 28.70 -20.47
N ALA A 127 18.91 29.73 -20.18
CA ALA A 127 19.29 30.06 -18.83
C ALA A 127 18.00 30.30 -18.04
N PRO A 128 17.79 29.60 -16.90
CA PRO A 128 16.70 29.97 -16.02
C PRO A 128 16.82 31.46 -15.70
N GLU A 129 15.70 32.18 -15.69
CA GLU A 129 15.65 33.58 -15.24
C GLU A 129 16.47 33.70 -13.94
N PRO A 130 17.31 34.75 -13.80
CA PRO A 130 18.26 34.83 -12.69
C PRO A 130 17.52 34.83 -11.34
N GLY A 131 17.64 33.72 -10.60
CA GLY A 131 17.28 33.55 -9.19
C GLY A 131 15.79 33.76 -8.85
N GLY A 132 15.01 32.67 -8.74
CA GLY A 132 13.56 32.80 -8.53
C GLY A 132 12.94 32.00 -7.40
N ASP A 133 13.09 30.67 -7.40
CA ASP A 133 12.02 29.88 -6.77
C ASP A 133 12.31 29.36 -5.35
N VAL A 134 13.53 29.55 -4.84
CA VAL A 134 13.94 29.12 -3.48
C VAL A 134 14.82 30.21 -2.85
N MET A 135 14.35 30.77 -1.74
CA MET A 135 14.91 31.97 -1.11
C MET A 135 15.05 31.80 0.40
N PHE A 136 15.93 32.58 1.03
CA PHE A 136 16.03 32.72 2.48
C PHE A 136 14.87 33.53 3.08
N GLY A 137 14.16 34.32 2.26
CA GLY A 137 13.11 35.23 2.71
C GLY A 137 13.66 36.54 3.28
N LEU A 138 14.87 36.90 2.86
CA LEU A 138 15.62 38.09 3.26
C LEU A 138 16.10 38.77 1.97
N PRO A 139 15.34 39.72 1.42
CA PRO A 139 15.64 40.38 0.15
C PRO A 139 17.10 40.79 -0.07
N SER A 140 17.79 41.32 0.95
CA SER A 140 19.20 41.71 0.83
C SER A 140 20.14 40.52 0.64
N LEU A 141 19.91 39.43 1.37
CA LEU A 141 20.68 38.19 1.24
C LEU A 141 20.32 37.44 -0.04
N ASP A 142 19.03 37.37 -0.37
CA ASP A 142 18.53 36.71 -1.58
C ASP A 142 19.08 37.36 -2.85
N THR A 143 19.19 38.69 -2.86
CA THR A 143 19.82 39.45 -3.96
C THR A 143 21.32 39.14 -4.07
N ALA A 144 22.02 39.06 -2.94
CA ALA A 144 23.47 38.82 -2.93
C ALA A 144 23.84 37.38 -3.31
N VAL A 145 23.10 36.40 -2.81
CA VAL A 145 23.27 34.97 -3.15
C VAL A 145 22.67 34.65 -4.52
N ARG A 146 21.82 35.54 -5.07
CA ARG A 146 20.98 35.32 -6.26
C ARG A 146 20.06 34.10 -6.12
N GLY A 147 19.53 33.91 -4.92
CA GLY A 147 18.68 32.78 -4.53
C GLY A 147 19.42 31.43 -4.43
N LEU A 148 18.75 30.44 -3.83
CA LEU A 148 19.28 29.08 -3.73
C LEU A 148 19.10 28.34 -5.06
N THR A 149 20.16 28.35 -5.88
CA THR A 149 20.10 27.83 -7.25
C THR A 149 20.05 26.30 -7.29
N ALA A 150 19.14 25.77 -8.11
CA ALA A 150 19.03 24.34 -8.39
C ALA A 150 20.35 23.71 -8.85
N GLY A 151 20.66 22.53 -8.32
CA GLY A 151 21.91 21.82 -8.65
C GLY A 151 23.13 22.25 -7.84
N ARG A 152 23.04 23.33 -7.05
CA ARG A 152 24.15 23.82 -6.23
C ARG A 152 24.06 23.35 -4.77
N HIS A 153 25.23 23.05 -4.21
CA HIS A 153 25.45 22.83 -2.79
C HIS A 153 25.95 24.11 -2.13
N VAL A 154 25.11 24.67 -1.27
CA VAL A 154 25.39 25.89 -0.51
C VAL A 154 25.75 25.51 0.91
N VAL A 155 26.92 25.95 1.38
CA VAL A 155 27.37 25.72 2.75
C VAL A 155 27.26 27.02 3.55
N LEU A 156 26.51 26.97 4.64
CA LEU A 156 26.40 28.04 5.63
C LEU A 156 27.29 27.73 6.83
N ALA A 157 28.44 28.37 6.88
CA ALA A 157 29.38 28.36 7.99
C ALA A 157 28.92 29.33 9.08
N ALA A 158 28.73 28.84 10.30
CA ALA A 158 28.33 29.68 11.41
C ALA A 158 28.90 29.13 12.72
N ALA A 159 29.70 29.92 13.43
CA ALA A 159 30.15 29.55 14.76
C ALA A 159 28.94 29.27 15.69
N PRO A 160 29.06 28.35 16.68
CA PRO A 160 27.97 28.07 17.61
C PRO A 160 27.44 29.34 18.26
N GLY A 161 26.13 29.60 18.14
CA GLY A 161 25.48 30.81 18.67
C GLY A 161 25.39 32.00 17.71
N ALA A 162 26.00 31.92 16.52
CA ALA A 162 25.85 32.93 15.46
C ALA A 162 24.46 32.88 14.80
N GLY A 163 23.82 31.70 14.78
CA GLY A 163 22.44 31.52 14.32
C GLY A 163 22.28 30.80 12.98
N GLY A 164 23.28 30.03 12.52
CA GLY A 164 23.22 29.32 11.23
C GLY A 164 21.95 28.48 11.03
N SER A 165 21.54 27.70 12.03
CA SER A 165 20.28 26.93 12.00
C SER A 165 19.03 27.81 11.86
N LEU A 166 19.03 29.04 12.38
CA LEU A 166 17.88 29.96 12.25
C LEU A 166 17.79 30.52 10.82
N LEU A 167 18.92 30.77 10.18
CA LEU A 167 18.97 31.22 8.79
C LEU A 167 18.58 30.08 7.82
N ALA A 168 19.02 28.84 8.09
CA ALA A 168 18.58 27.66 7.35
C ALA A 168 17.09 27.35 7.54
N ALA A 169 16.57 27.51 8.76
CA ALA A 169 15.15 27.42 9.04
C ALA A 169 14.34 28.53 8.34
N ALA A 170 14.91 29.72 8.13
CA ALA A 170 14.25 30.78 7.37
C ALA A 170 14.06 30.38 5.89
N ALA A 171 15.09 29.82 5.25
CA ALA A 171 14.97 29.32 3.88
C ALA A 171 13.94 28.19 3.73
N ALA A 172 13.97 27.22 4.64
CA ALA A 172 13.01 26.12 4.66
C ALA A 172 11.57 26.61 4.92
N ARG A 173 11.41 27.52 5.88
CA ARG A 173 10.12 28.14 6.21
C ARG A 173 9.57 28.91 5.03
N THR A 174 10.36 29.78 4.41
CA THR A 174 9.88 30.59 3.28
C THR A 174 9.52 29.71 2.09
N THR A 175 10.36 28.72 1.76
CA THR A 175 10.08 27.79 0.66
C THR A 175 8.83 26.94 0.90
N ALA A 176 8.65 26.40 2.11
CA ALA A 176 7.52 25.51 2.40
C ALA A 176 6.22 26.25 2.76
N LEU A 177 6.30 27.39 3.46
CA LEU A 177 5.14 28.06 4.04
C LEU A 177 4.69 29.27 3.21
N ASP A 178 5.63 30.03 2.63
CA ASP A 178 5.30 31.21 1.81
C ASP A 178 5.06 30.82 0.35
N TYR A 179 5.80 29.82 -0.15
CA TYR A 179 5.74 29.37 -1.55
C TYR A 179 5.06 28.00 -1.75
N ASP A 180 4.65 27.30 -0.68
CA ASP A 180 4.00 25.97 -0.72
C ASP A 180 4.78 24.91 -1.51
N ARG A 181 6.12 24.94 -1.43
CA ARG A 181 6.99 24.02 -2.18
C ARG A 181 7.62 22.96 -1.27
N PRO A 182 7.76 21.70 -1.72
CA PRO A 182 8.26 20.63 -0.86
C PRO A 182 9.69 20.83 -0.37
N VAL A 183 9.91 20.70 0.95
CA VAL A 183 11.23 20.86 1.59
C VAL A 183 11.54 19.65 2.46
N LEU A 184 12.75 19.10 2.32
CA LEU A 184 13.30 18.11 3.25
C LEU A 184 14.27 18.81 4.20
N TYR A 185 13.95 18.81 5.50
CA TYR A 185 14.78 19.35 6.57
C TYR A 185 15.40 18.20 7.38
N ALA A 186 16.66 17.88 7.10
CA ALA A 186 17.45 16.88 7.80
C ALA A 186 18.13 17.50 9.05
N ALA A 187 17.50 17.32 10.20
CA ALA A 187 17.89 17.88 11.49
C ALA A 187 18.91 16.97 12.22
N SER A 188 20.18 17.08 11.84
CA SER A 188 21.31 16.40 12.50
C SER A 188 21.67 17.10 13.82
N GLY A 189 21.30 16.47 14.94
CA GLY A 189 21.60 16.95 16.29
C GLY A 189 20.59 17.96 16.86
N LEU A 190 19.47 18.18 16.17
CA LEU A 190 18.32 18.95 16.64
C LEU A 190 17.08 18.07 16.61
N ARG A 191 16.21 18.19 17.61
CA ARG A 191 14.92 17.49 17.60
C ARG A 191 13.92 18.20 16.71
N ARG A 192 13.04 17.44 16.05
CA ARG A 192 12.01 17.97 15.14
C ARG A 192 11.08 19.00 15.78
N ASP A 193 10.79 18.89 17.07
CA ASP A 193 9.92 19.83 17.79
C ASP A 193 10.60 21.19 17.99
N VAL A 194 11.91 21.19 18.25
CA VAL A 194 12.70 22.44 18.36
C VAL A 194 12.74 23.18 17.03
N VAL A 195 12.88 22.45 15.92
CA VAL A 195 12.86 23.03 14.57
C VAL A 195 11.48 23.62 14.25
N ALA A 196 10.41 22.85 14.52
CA ALA A 196 9.04 23.31 14.31
C ALA A 196 8.70 24.56 15.13
N ASP A 197 9.04 24.60 16.41
CA ASP A 197 8.79 25.76 17.28
C ASP A 197 9.54 27.01 16.78
N ARG A 198 10.77 26.86 16.27
CA ARG A 198 11.54 27.98 15.67
C ARG A 198 10.90 28.49 14.39
N MET A 199 10.41 27.59 13.54
CA MET A 199 9.74 27.97 12.29
C MET A 199 8.44 28.72 12.56
N VAL A 200 7.62 28.24 13.52
CA VAL A 200 6.37 28.90 13.93
C VAL A 200 6.65 30.25 14.59
N ALA A 201 7.59 30.32 15.54
CA ALA A 201 7.98 31.57 16.19
C ALA A 201 8.46 32.61 15.19
N GLY A 202 9.32 32.19 14.24
CA GLY A 202 9.86 33.08 13.23
C GLY A 202 8.85 33.52 12.17
N HIS A 203 7.88 32.66 11.81
CA HIS A 203 6.84 33.00 10.84
C HIS A 203 5.82 33.99 11.43
N LEU A 204 5.33 33.71 12.65
CA LEU A 204 4.27 34.48 13.31
C LEU A 204 4.80 35.64 14.17
N ALA A 205 6.13 35.85 14.21
CA ALA A 205 6.79 36.83 15.07
C ALA A 205 6.42 36.67 16.56
N LEU A 206 6.34 35.42 17.04
CA LEU A 206 6.03 35.10 18.43
C LEU A 206 7.31 34.99 19.26
N ASN A 207 7.25 35.40 20.53
CA ASN A 207 8.36 35.20 21.45
C ASN A 207 8.62 33.69 21.63
N TYR A 208 9.79 33.25 21.21
CA TYR A 208 10.22 31.84 21.19
C TYR A 208 10.33 31.26 22.61
N GLN A 209 10.81 32.04 23.58
CA GLN A 209 10.90 31.56 24.97
C GLN A 209 9.52 31.33 25.57
N SER A 210 8.57 32.25 25.33
CA SER A 210 7.18 32.12 25.76
C SER A 210 6.48 30.97 25.04
N LEU A 211 6.71 30.78 23.73
CA LEU A 211 6.17 29.66 22.96
C LEU A 211 6.68 28.31 23.50
N ARG A 212 8.00 28.20 23.72
CA ARG A 212 8.64 26.99 24.27
C ARG A 212 8.16 26.68 25.69
N ALA A 213 7.97 27.71 26.52
CA ALA A 213 7.47 27.58 27.88
C ALA A 213 5.95 27.35 27.93
N ARG A 214 5.24 27.36 26.79
CA ARG A 214 3.77 27.29 26.69
C ARG A 214 3.08 28.38 27.53
N ALA A 215 3.70 29.55 27.59
CA ALA A 215 3.28 30.70 28.40
C ALA A 215 2.92 31.91 27.53
N LEU A 216 2.49 31.69 26.28
CA LEU A 216 1.98 32.75 25.42
C LEU A 216 0.63 33.26 25.95
N PRO A 217 0.33 34.56 25.81
CA PRO A 217 -1.02 35.08 26.00
C PRO A 217 -2.04 34.28 25.19
N ALA A 218 -3.24 34.07 25.74
CA ALA A 218 -4.25 33.16 25.17
C ALA A 218 -4.54 33.44 23.67
N ALA A 219 -4.58 34.71 23.26
CA ALA A 219 -4.78 35.08 21.86
C ALA A 219 -3.62 34.65 20.94
N GLN A 220 -2.37 34.77 21.41
CA GLN A 220 -1.19 34.34 20.67
C GLN A 220 -1.05 32.82 20.64
N GLN A 221 -1.40 32.14 21.74
CA GLN A 221 -1.45 30.68 21.79
C GLN A 221 -2.50 30.13 20.81
N GLN A 222 -3.69 30.75 20.78
CA GLN A 222 -4.74 30.37 19.84
C GLN A 222 -4.32 30.59 18.38
N ALA A 223 -3.61 31.68 18.07
CA ALA A 223 -3.06 31.91 16.74
C ALA A 223 -2.00 30.87 16.35
N ALA A 224 -1.11 30.51 17.29
CA ALA A 224 -0.10 29.47 17.08
C ALA A 224 -0.73 28.09 16.85
N ASP A 225 -1.74 27.71 17.63
CA ASP A 225 -2.43 26.41 17.51
C ASP A 225 -3.30 26.36 16.23
N ALA A 226 -3.96 27.47 15.88
CA ALA A 226 -4.73 27.62 14.64
C ALA A 226 -3.83 27.62 13.39
N TYR A 227 -2.56 28.01 13.53
CA TYR A 227 -1.57 27.91 12.46
C TYR A 227 -0.97 26.50 12.38
N ALA A 228 -0.61 25.91 13.54
CA ALA A 228 -0.07 24.55 13.61
C ALA A 228 -1.05 23.49 13.10
N SER A 229 -2.36 23.67 13.35
CA SER A 229 -3.43 22.81 12.81
C SER A 229 -3.68 22.98 11.31
N ARG A 230 -3.13 24.03 10.68
CA ARG A 230 -3.22 24.33 9.25
C ARG A 230 -1.95 24.00 8.46
N LEU A 231 -0.88 23.54 9.11
CA LEU A 231 0.35 23.08 8.44
C LEU A 231 0.06 21.80 7.63
N TYR A 232 -0.48 21.97 6.43
CA TYR A 232 -0.44 21.00 5.33
C TYR A 232 0.74 21.26 4.37
N ALA A 233 1.58 22.24 4.71
CA ALA A 233 2.76 22.59 3.94
C ALA A 233 3.63 21.35 3.71
N PRO A 234 4.22 21.19 2.52
CA PRO A 234 5.02 20.02 2.16
C PRO A 234 6.42 20.05 2.81
N LEU A 235 6.50 20.30 4.12
CA LEU A 235 7.72 20.32 4.92
C LEU A 235 7.92 18.99 5.65
N TYR A 236 8.99 18.29 5.31
CA TYR A 236 9.37 17.00 5.88
C TYR A 236 10.58 17.18 6.81
N ILE A 237 10.41 17.01 8.12
CA ILE A 237 11.51 17.09 9.10
C ILE A 237 11.96 15.69 9.50
N ASP A 238 13.23 15.36 9.24
CA ASP A 238 13.87 14.10 9.62
C ASP A 238 14.92 14.38 10.70
N ASP A 239 14.75 13.82 11.90
CA ASP A 239 15.67 13.95 13.04
C ASP A 239 16.21 12.58 13.51
N ALA A 240 16.19 11.56 12.62
CA ALA A 240 16.73 10.24 12.89
C ALA A 240 18.28 10.22 12.96
N GLU A 241 18.89 9.03 13.09
CA GLU A 241 20.34 8.86 12.94
C GLU A 241 20.76 9.11 11.48
N LEU A 242 20.99 10.37 11.13
CA LEU A 242 21.23 10.82 9.75
C LEU A 242 22.66 10.59 9.29
N SER A 243 22.80 10.02 8.09
CA SER A 243 24.01 10.06 7.26
C SER A 243 23.70 10.74 5.91
N ALA A 244 24.73 11.15 5.16
CA ALA A 244 24.53 11.76 3.85
C ALA A 244 23.79 10.83 2.86
N ASP A 245 24.02 9.51 2.94
CA ASP A 245 23.33 8.52 2.12
C ASP A 245 21.86 8.37 2.47
N ILE A 246 21.53 8.38 3.77
CA ILE A 246 20.14 8.34 4.25
C ILE A 246 19.39 9.59 3.79
N ILE A 247 20.03 10.76 3.87
CA ILE A 247 19.46 12.02 3.37
C ILE A 247 19.23 11.93 1.86
N ALA A 248 20.17 11.38 1.10
CA ALA A 248 20.05 11.22 -0.35
C ALA A 248 18.92 10.25 -0.77
N ASP A 249 18.74 9.16 -0.02
CA ASP A 249 17.63 8.22 -0.23
C ASP A 249 16.29 8.86 0.12
N SER A 250 16.17 9.50 1.29
CA SER A 250 14.97 10.23 1.71
C SER A 250 14.58 11.31 0.71
N ALA A 251 15.53 12.11 0.23
CA ALA A 251 15.30 13.15 -0.78
C ALA A 251 14.78 12.57 -2.10
N SER A 252 15.25 11.39 -2.52
CA SER A 252 14.83 10.77 -3.78
C SER A 252 13.39 10.23 -3.78
N ARG A 253 12.78 10.06 -2.60
CA ARG A 253 11.42 9.52 -2.42
C ARG A 253 10.36 10.62 -2.34
N ILE A 254 10.77 11.88 -2.20
CA ILE A 254 9.87 13.03 -2.13
C ILE A 254 9.71 13.59 -3.54
N GLY A 255 8.48 13.54 -4.06
CA GLY A 255 8.14 14.09 -5.37
C GLY A 255 8.20 15.63 -5.36
N GLU A 256 8.71 16.22 -6.44
CA GLU A 256 8.77 17.68 -6.66
C GLU A 256 9.53 18.45 -5.55
N LEU A 257 10.54 17.82 -4.96
CA LEU A 257 11.39 18.42 -3.94
C LEU A 257 12.04 19.72 -4.42
N ALA A 258 11.83 20.81 -3.67
CA ALA A 258 12.31 22.15 -4.02
C ALA A 258 13.57 22.56 -3.24
N LEU A 259 13.77 22.05 -2.02
CA LEU A 259 14.95 22.35 -1.20
C LEU A 259 15.28 21.18 -0.28
N VAL A 260 16.59 20.88 -0.14
CA VAL A 260 17.11 20.02 0.93
C VAL A 260 17.91 20.90 1.89
N VAL A 261 17.56 20.85 3.18
CA VAL A 261 18.32 21.50 4.26
C VAL A 261 18.96 20.44 5.15
N VAL A 262 20.26 20.54 5.39
CA VAL A 262 21.02 19.68 6.32
C VAL A 262 21.52 20.55 7.48
N ASP A 263 20.90 20.40 8.64
CA ASP A 263 21.16 21.21 9.84
C ASP A 263 21.41 20.30 11.05
N ARG A 264 22.65 19.96 11.39
CA ARG A 264 23.93 20.54 10.93
C ARG A 264 25.04 19.50 10.81
N LEU A 265 26.05 19.83 10.00
CA LEU A 265 27.37 19.20 10.01
C LEU A 265 28.14 19.72 11.23
N GLN A 266 28.67 18.79 12.03
CA GLN A 266 29.30 19.11 13.31
C GLN A 266 30.83 19.00 13.21
N TYR A 267 31.53 20.11 13.36
CA TYR A 267 32.99 20.15 13.21
C TYR A 267 33.70 19.24 14.21
N ALA A 268 33.32 19.30 15.48
CA ALA A 268 33.84 18.39 16.49
C ALA A 268 33.31 16.96 16.25
N GLU A 269 34.20 15.97 16.29
CA GLU A 269 33.80 14.57 16.24
C GLU A 269 32.92 14.23 17.43
N ARG A 270 31.79 13.59 17.15
CA ARG A 270 30.85 13.12 18.16
C ARG A 270 30.52 11.67 17.93
N GLU A 271 30.76 10.86 18.95
CA GLU A 271 30.48 9.44 18.92
C GLU A 271 28.99 9.20 18.61
N GLY A 272 28.72 8.39 17.57
CA GLY A 272 27.36 8.07 17.11
C GLY A 272 26.72 9.09 16.16
N VAL A 273 27.41 10.18 15.77
CA VAL A 273 26.91 11.17 14.81
C VAL A 273 27.69 11.09 13.50
N ALA A 274 27.08 10.51 12.46
CA ALA A 274 27.75 10.29 11.17
C ALA A 274 28.11 11.58 10.42
N LEU A 275 27.38 12.66 10.66
CA LEU A 275 27.64 13.99 10.11
C LEU A 275 28.53 14.83 11.04
N SER A 276 29.64 14.25 11.51
CA SER A 276 30.59 14.94 12.38
C SER A 276 32.07 14.59 12.11
N GLY A 277 32.98 15.46 12.56
CA GLY A 277 34.43 15.19 12.59
C GLY A 277 35.09 14.96 11.22
N ALA A 278 36.03 14.02 11.14
CA ALA A 278 36.81 13.77 9.92
C ALA A 278 35.97 13.28 8.72
N GLY A 279 34.73 12.85 8.94
CA GLY A 279 33.82 12.37 7.89
C GLY A 279 33.15 13.47 7.06
N LEU A 280 33.24 14.75 7.47
CA LEU A 280 32.51 15.85 6.84
C LEU A 280 32.83 16.04 5.34
N PRO A 281 34.08 15.95 4.86
CA PRO A 281 34.37 16.09 3.42
C PRO A 281 33.73 14.98 2.57
N ALA A 282 33.60 13.76 3.10
CA ALA A 282 32.93 12.66 2.40
C ALA A 282 31.42 12.90 2.33
N ALA A 283 30.81 13.34 3.43
CA ALA A 283 29.40 13.70 3.47
C ALA A 283 29.07 14.86 2.51
N ALA A 284 29.90 15.90 2.47
CA ALA A 284 29.71 17.04 1.58
C ALA A 284 29.76 16.66 0.10
N ARG A 285 30.66 15.74 -0.30
CA ARG A 285 30.68 15.21 -1.68
C ARG A 285 29.39 14.47 -2.05
N ILE A 286 28.83 13.68 -1.13
CA ILE A 286 27.56 12.97 -1.37
C ILE A 286 26.40 13.98 -1.51
N LEU A 287 26.38 15.02 -0.67
CA LEU A 287 25.36 16.08 -0.71
C LEU A 287 25.49 16.95 -1.97
N SER A 288 26.70 17.23 -2.43
CA SER A 288 26.93 17.92 -3.71
C SER A 288 26.49 17.06 -4.89
N ALA A 289 26.80 15.76 -4.89
CA ALA A 289 26.30 14.83 -5.89
C ALA A 289 24.76 14.71 -5.87
N LEU A 290 24.14 14.78 -4.69
CA LEU A 290 22.70 14.82 -4.53
C LEU A 290 22.08 16.08 -5.17
N ALA A 291 22.66 17.26 -4.91
CA ALA A 291 22.21 18.52 -5.47
C ALA A 291 22.19 18.46 -7.01
N HIS A 292 23.31 18.04 -7.60
CA HIS A 292 23.46 17.90 -9.05
C HIS A 292 22.51 16.86 -9.65
N ARG A 293 22.39 15.70 -9.00
CA ARG A 293 21.56 14.58 -9.49
C ARG A 293 20.07 14.91 -9.48
N LEU A 294 19.58 15.55 -8.42
CA LEU A 294 18.16 15.91 -8.31
C LEU A 294 17.84 17.28 -8.94
N ARG A 295 18.86 18.09 -9.28
CA ARG A 295 18.70 19.49 -9.68
C ARG A 295 17.90 20.30 -8.65
N VAL A 296 18.23 20.10 -7.38
CA VAL A 296 17.60 20.77 -6.24
C VAL A 296 18.71 21.45 -5.42
N PRO A 297 18.51 22.68 -4.90
CA PRO A 297 19.49 23.27 -3.99
C PRO A 297 19.62 22.42 -2.72
N VAL A 298 20.86 22.18 -2.29
CA VAL A 298 21.18 21.57 -1.00
C VAL A 298 21.83 22.63 -0.12
N LEU A 299 21.16 23.07 0.93
CA LEU A 299 21.68 24.01 1.91
C LEU A 299 22.18 23.24 3.14
N THR A 300 23.46 23.38 3.47
CA THR A 300 24.09 22.65 4.58
C THR A 300 24.67 23.61 5.59
N VAL A 301 24.31 23.46 6.87
CA VAL A 301 24.86 24.26 7.97
C VAL A 301 26.06 23.54 8.57
N VAL A 302 27.17 24.26 8.74
CA VAL A 302 28.38 23.78 9.41
C VAL A 302 28.62 24.66 10.64
N ASP A 303 28.80 24.05 11.80
CA ASP A 303 29.00 24.78 13.06
C ASP A 303 30.44 25.23 13.33
N SER A 304 31.17 25.58 12.27
CA SER A 304 32.51 26.12 12.30
C SER A 304 32.69 27.17 11.21
N ASP A 305 33.48 28.19 11.52
CA ASP A 305 33.96 29.22 10.60
C ASP A 305 35.43 29.00 10.20
N ASP A 306 36.01 27.85 10.53
CA ASP A 306 37.39 27.49 10.19
C ASP A 306 37.57 27.42 8.65
N PRO A 307 38.40 28.28 8.06
CA PRO A 307 38.65 28.30 6.62
C PRO A 307 39.15 26.96 6.05
N GLN A 308 39.92 26.18 6.82
CA GLN A 308 40.43 24.88 6.36
C GLN A 308 39.31 23.85 6.21
N VAL A 309 38.36 23.87 7.15
CA VAL A 309 37.18 22.99 7.10
C VAL A 309 36.31 23.39 5.91
N LEU A 310 36.03 24.68 5.74
CA LEU A 310 35.18 25.16 4.64
C LEU A 310 35.79 24.84 3.27
N ALA A 311 37.11 24.97 3.12
CA ALA A 311 37.81 24.58 1.90
C ALA A 311 37.64 23.07 1.60
N SER A 312 37.61 22.22 2.63
CA SER A 312 37.48 20.76 2.46
C SER A 312 36.08 20.28 2.06
N LEU A 313 35.04 21.13 2.20
CA LEU A 313 33.66 20.75 1.88
C LEU A 313 33.30 20.96 0.41
N HIS A 314 34.16 21.62 -0.37
CA HIS A 314 34.02 21.82 -1.82
C HIS A 314 32.65 22.38 -2.26
N ALA A 315 32.07 23.29 -1.48
CA ALA A 315 30.78 23.92 -1.78
C ALA A 315 30.83 24.79 -3.04
N ASP A 316 29.69 24.94 -3.72
CA ASP A 316 29.56 25.86 -4.85
C ASP A 316 29.50 27.32 -4.38
N ILE A 317 28.82 27.55 -3.24
CA ILE A 317 28.73 28.82 -2.53
C ILE A 317 28.96 28.56 -1.04
N ALA A 318 29.84 29.33 -0.42
CA ALA A 318 30.06 29.36 1.03
C ALA A 318 29.56 30.69 1.60
N LEU A 319 28.72 30.61 2.63
CA LEU A 319 28.20 31.75 3.38
C LEU A 319 28.78 31.68 4.79
N THR A 320 29.51 32.69 5.23
CA THR A 320 30.03 32.77 6.60
C THR A 320 29.23 33.80 7.39
N LEU A 321 28.47 33.32 8.37
CA LEU A 321 27.63 34.13 9.23
C LEU A 321 28.38 34.50 10.51
N THR A 322 28.63 35.79 10.69
CA THR A 322 29.12 36.38 11.93
C THR A 322 28.01 37.22 12.57
N ARG A 323 27.90 37.21 13.90
CA ARG A 323 26.87 37.94 14.63
C ARG A 323 27.45 38.70 15.81
N GLU A 324 27.19 40.00 15.85
CA GLU A 324 27.54 40.90 16.95
C GLU A 324 26.26 41.52 17.52
N GLY A 325 25.80 40.98 18.65
CA GLY A 325 24.57 41.46 19.30
C GLY A 325 23.34 41.29 18.40
N SER A 326 22.67 42.41 18.09
CA SER A 326 21.47 42.46 17.23
C SER A 326 21.77 42.61 15.74
N ARG A 327 23.05 42.66 15.36
CA ARG A 327 23.51 42.79 13.98
C ARG A 327 24.24 41.51 13.57
N ALA A 328 24.01 41.08 12.33
CA ALA A 328 24.71 39.97 11.73
C ALA A 328 25.27 40.39 10.37
N GLU A 329 26.40 39.80 10.01
CA GLU A 329 27.01 39.97 8.69
C GLU A 329 27.18 38.58 8.07
N VAL A 330 26.79 38.46 6.81
CA VAL A 330 26.97 37.25 6.01
C VAL A 330 28.01 37.58 4.96
N ALA A 331 29.21 37.04 5.11
CA ALA A 331 30.23 37.08 4.07
C ALA A 331 29.92 35.98 3.05
N LEU A 332 29.99 36.32 1.77
CA LEU A 332 29.69 35.40 0.67
C LEU A 332 30.96 35.08 -0.08
N TRP A 333 31.15 33.82 -0.40
CA TRP A 333 32.23 33.34 -1.25
C TRP A 333 31.67 32.38 -2.28
N GLU A 334 31.92 32.64 -3.55
CA GLU A 334 31.54 31.76 -4.66
C GLU A 334 32.80 31.13 -5.25
N ARG A 335 32.75 29.83 -5.53
CA ARG A 335 33.95 29.06 -5.91
C ARG A 335 34.73 29.64 -7.09
N ASP A 336 34.02 30.20 -8.06
CA ASP A 336 34.63 30.69 -9.29
C ASP A 336 34.89 32.20 -9.28
N PHE A 337 34.29 32.95 -8.34
CA PHE A 337 34.36 34.42 -8.26
C PHE A 337 35.04 34.95 -6.98
N GLY A 338 35.33 34.08 -6.02
CA GLY A 338 35.94 34.45 -4.76
C GLY A 338 34.97 35.19 -3.83
N ALA A 339 35.52 36.07 -2.98
CA ALA A 339 34.74 36.81 -2.00
C ALA A 339 33.84 37.86 -2.67
N LEU A 340 32.56 37.81 -2.35
CA LEU A 340 31.54 38.78 -2.76
C LEU A 340 31.25 39.78 -1.63
N ALA A 341 30.53 40.86 -1.96
CA ALA A 341 30.19 41.89 -0.98
C ALA A 341 29.37 41.31 0.18
N PRO A 342 29.76 41.54 1.45
CA PRO A 342 29.04 41.01 2.60
C PRO A 342 27.68 41.69 2.77
N VAL A 343 26.71 40.92 3.27
CA VAL A 343 25.34 41.40 3.54
C VAL A 343 25.13 41.59 5.03
N ARG A 344 24.58 42.74 5.41
CA ARG A 344 24.23 43.04 6.81
C ARG A 344 22.75 42.73 7.06
N LEU A 345 22.48 42.01 8.14
CA LEU A 345 21.16 41.61 8.60
C LEU A 345 20.93 42.07 10.04
N GLY A 346 19.68 42.32 10.40
CA GLY A 346 19.24 42.44 11.79
C GLY A 346 18.88 41.07 12.37
N THR A 347 18.92 40.94 13.70
CA THR A 347 18.50 39.71 14.39
C THR A 347 17.38 39.98 15.37
N ASP A 348 16.30 39.23 15.24
CA ASP A 348 15.18 39.18 16.19
C ASP A 348 15.20 37.79 16.86
N LEU A 349 16.16 37.62 17.78
CA LEU A 349 16.34 36.35 18.49
C LEU A 349 15.20 36.04 19.44
N ALA A 350 14.46 37.07 19.88
CA ALA A 350 13.24 36.88 20.66
C ALA A 350 12.20 36.08 19.86
N CYS A 351 12.10 36.31 18.55
CA CYS A 351 11.24 35.54 17.64
C CYS A 351 11.98 34.45 16.84
N ALA A 352 13.22 34.11 17.22
CA ALA A 352 14.05 33.10 16.53
C ALA A 352 14.21 33.34 15.00
N ARG A 353 14.42 34.59 14.57
CA ARG A 353 14.55 34.94 13.14
C ARG A 353 15.61 36.02 12.86
N PHE A 354 16.05 36.08 11.61
CA PHE A 354 16.76 37.23 11.04
C PHE A 354 15.76 38.16 10.34
N ILE A 355 16.11 39.44 10.24
CA ILE A 355 15.33 40.51 9.61
C ILE A 355 16.25 41.41 8.79
N GLU A 356 15.68 42.26 7.93
CA GLU A 356 16.45 43.25 7.18
C GLU A 356 17.14 44.26 8.10
N ALA A 357 18.37 44.65 7.74
CA ALA A 357 19.07 45.72 8.46
C ALA A 357 18.42 47.08 8.15
N PRO A 358 18.23 47.96 9.15
CA PRO A 358 17.69 49.30 8.91
C PRO A 358 18.66 50.11 8.03
N ALA A 359 18.13 50.76 6.98
CA ALA A 359 18.91 51.58 6.06
C ALA A 359 19.61 52.72 6.83
N ALA A 360 20.93 52.84 6.66
CA ALA A 360 21.70 53.94 7.27
C ALA A 360 21.31 55.28 6.61
N GLU A 361 20.97 56.28 7.42
CA GLU A 361 20.78 57.66 6.99
C GLU A 361 22.11 58.27 6.50
N GLY A 362 22.18 58.63 5.21
CA GLY A 362 22.88 59.82 4.72
C GLY A 362 24.40 59.78 4.38
N ILE A 363 24.70 60.46 3.26
CA ILE A 363 25.93 61.17 2.87
C ILE A 363 26.84 60.53 1.78
N ALA A 364 26.50 60.93 0.54
CA ALA A 364 27.30 61.72 -0.42
C ALA A 364 28.56 61.18 -1.14
N HIS A 365 28.37 61.05 -2.47
CA HIS A 365 29.11 61.71 -3.58
C HIS A 365 30.51 61.23 -4.02
N ARG A 366 30.52 60.55 -5.21
CA ARG A 366 31.25 60.87 -6.48
C ARG A 366 32.80 60.89 -6.51
N PRO A 367 33.46 60.94 -7.71
CA PRO A 367 33.19 60.28 -9.01
C PRO A 367 34.45 59.88 -9.82
N ALA A 368 34.16 59.25 -10.98
CA ALA A 368 34.75 59.49 -12.32
C ALA A 368 36.17 59.05 -12.69
N GLY A 369 36.19 58.32 -13.82
CA GLY A 369 37.18 58.40 -14.89
C GLY A 369 36.86 57.32 -15.94
N THR A 370 36.04 57.53 -16.98
CA THR A 370 36.11 58.37 -18.21
C THR A 370 36.53 57.57 -19.46
N ALA A 371 35.76 57.83 -20.54
CA ALA A 371 36.03 57.65 -21.97
C ALA A 371 35.91 56.21 -22.55
N ALA A 372 35.37 55.95 -23.76
CA ALA A 372 34.96 56.81 -24.87
C ALA A 372 34.00 56.06 -25.86
N PRO A 373 33.41 56.73 -26.88
CA PRO A 373 32.20 56.32 -27.62
C PRO A 373 32.40 55.96 -29.12
N VAL A 374 31.25 55.79 -29.85
CA VAL A 374 30.98 55.65 -31.32
C VAL A 374 30.50 54.23 -31.70
N ALA A 375 29.35 53.93 -32.34
CA ALA A 375 28.37 54.70 -33.15
C ALA A 375 26.92 54.13 -33.11
N GLN A 376 25.98 55.06 -33.38
CA GLN A 376 24.58 55.03 -33.86
C GLN A 376 24.23 54.00 -34.98
N LEU A 377 22.99 53.53 -35.30
CA LEU A 377 21.54 53.92 -35.20
C LEU A 377 20.67 52.68 -35.63
N PRO A 378 19.31 52.65 -35.65
CA PRO A 378 18.30 53.54 -35.05
C PRO A 378 17.15 52.85 -34.26
N ALA A 379 16.45 53.70 -33.50
CA ALA A 379 15.16 53.53 -32.83
C ALA A 379 13.99 53.29 -33.83
N SER A 380 12.78 52.82 -33.45
CA SER A 380 11.81 53.58 -32.64
C SER A 380 10.54 52.78 -32.38
N ARG A 381 10.07 52.76 -31.13
CA ARG A 381 8.77 53.32 -30.68
C ARG A 381 8.38 52.74 -29.32
N GLN A 382 8.65 53.53 -28.29
CA GLN A 382 7.70 53.74 -27.20
C GLN A 382 7.02 55.08 -27.47
N ALA A 383 5.76 55.25 -27.04
CA ALA A 383 5.46 56.01 -25.83
C ALA A 383 4.01 56.50 -25.75
N LEU A 384 3.63 56.77 -24.50
CA LEU A 384 2.67 57.76 -23.99
C LEU A 384 1.25 57.30 -23.65
N ALA A 385 1.04 57.12 -22.33
CA ALA A 385 0.36 58.03 -21.41
C ALA A 385 -0.92 58.78 -21.85
N ALA A 386 -1.85 58.86 -20.89
CA ALA A 386 -3.18 59.43 -20.95
C ALA A 386 -3.25 60.97 -21.07
N GLU A 387 -4.30 61.49 -21.74
CA GLU A 387 -5.28 62.50 -21.27
C GLU A 387 -6.22 62.98 -22.40
N CYS A 388 -7.37 63.58 -22.00
CA CYS A 388 -8.39 64.37 -22.74
C CYS A 388 -9.81 63.78 -23.04
N GLU A 389 -10.76 64.38 -22.30
CA GLU A 389 -12.22 64.63 -22.40
C GLU A 389 -13.10 64.21 -23.62
N GLN A 390 -14.23 63.52 -23.29
CA GLN A 390 -15.67 63.60 -23.69
C GLN A 390 -16.15 64.19 -25.05
N PRO A 391 -17.45 64.05 -25.48
CA PRO A 391 -18.54 63.07 -25.20
C PRO A 391 -19.25 62.54 -26.49
N ARG A 392 -20.23 61.63 -26.37
CA ARG A 392 -21.59 61.71 -26.98
C ARG A 392 -22.39 60.38 -26.93
N ASP A 393 -23.55 60.49 -26.28
CA ASP A 393 -24.89 59.98 -26.63
C ASP A 393 -25.15 58.50 -26.96
N GLY A 394 -26.21 57.96 -26.31
CA GLY A 394 -27.09 57.00 -26.98
C GLY A 394 -27.55 55.75 -26.21
N VAL A 395 -28.29 55.92 -25.09
CA VAL A 395 -29.64 55.33 -24.83
C VAL A 395 -29.85 53.78 -24.97
N PRO A 396 -30.60 53.09 -24.09
CA PRO A 396 -30.69 53.15 -22.62
C PRO A 396 -30.68 51.74 -21.96
N ARG A 397 -30.51 51.71 -20.64
CA ARG A 397 -31.04 50.64 -19.79
C ARG A 397 -32.48 51.03 -19.38
N PRO A 398 -33.36 50.09 -19.04
CA PRO A 398 -34.17 50.35 -17.85
C PRO A 398 -33.98 49.29 -16.77
N THR A 399 -34.02 49.84 -15.57
CA THR A 399 -33.87 49.29 -14.24
C THR A 399 -35.14 48.69 -13.68
N ALA A 400 -34.94 47.73 -12.75
CA ALA A 400 -35.68 47.41 -11.53
C ALA A 400 -37.06 48.05 -11.24
N THR A 401 -38.02 47.23 -10.80
CA THR A 401 -38.75 47.38 -9.52
C THR A 401 -39.62 46.14 -9.18
N ALA A 402 -39.99 46.02 -7.90
CA ALA A 402 -40.49 44.82 -7.19
C ALA A 402 -42.04 44.65 -7.18
N PRO A 403 -42.70 44.05 -6.15
CA PRO A 403 -43.27 42.68 -6.02
C PRO A 403 -44.85 42.70 -5.96
N PRO A 404 -45.55 41.84 -5.17
CA PRO A 404 -45.96 40.42 -5.33
C PRO A 404 -47.50 40.23 -5.56
N ALA A 405 -47.99 39.05 -5.96
CA ALA A 405 -49.40 38.64 -5.77
C ALA A 405 -49.67 37.14 -5.99
N ALA A 406 -50.78 36.68 -5.42
CA ALA A 406 -51.15 35.33 -5.00
C ALA A 406 -51.93 34.45 -6.03
N MET A 407 -51.71 33.13 -5.93
CA MET A 407 -52.61 31.95 -6.01
C MET A 407 -53.61 31.75 -7.19
N PRO A 408 -53.87 30.48 -7.60
CA PRO A 408 -54.97 29.73 -6.97
C PRO A 408 -54.66 28.25 -6.64
N LYS A 409 -55.44 27.75 -5.68
CA LYS A 409 -55.49 26.38 -5.12
C LYS A 409 -56.45 25.46 -5.90
N THR A 410 -56.21 24.15 -5.72
CA THR A 410 -57.16 22.99 -5.66
C THR A 410 -57.75 22.42 -6.98
N PRO A 411 -58.19 21.14 -7.03
CA PRO A 411 -58.61 20.28 -5.91
C PRO A 411 -57.97 18.90 -5.76
N ALA A 412 -58.01 18.45 -4.51
CA ALA A 412 -57.82 17.09 -4.04
C ALA A 412 -58.83 16.13 -4.70
N ARG A 413 -58.40 14.88 -4.94
CA ARG A 413 -59.30 13.78 -5.27
C ARG A 413 -59.31 12.79 -4.11
N GLN A 414 -60.52 12.53 -3.65
CA GLN A 414 -60.89 11.78 -2.46
C GLN A 414 -60.52 10.30 -2.55
N GLU A 415 -59.96 9.80 -1.46
CA GLU A 415 -59.98 8.39 -1.05
C GLU A 415 -61.42 7.87 -0.98
N ALA A 416 -61.62 6.67 -1.53
CA ALA A 416 -62.79 5.85 -1.26
C ALA A 416 -62.37 4.70 -0.34
N ALA A 417 -63.10 4.58 0.75
CA ALA A 417 -62.87 3.68 1.87
C ALA A 417 -63.01 2.19 1.50
N LEU A 418 -62.16 1.36 2.10
CA LEU A 418 -62.36 -0.07 2.31
C LEU A 418 -63.08 -0.28 3.66
N PRO A 419 -63.99 -1.26 3.79
CA PRO A 419 -64.69 -1.54 5.05
C PRO A 419 -63.84 -2.32 6.07
N GLU A 420 -63.92 -1.87 7.33
CA GLU A 420 -63.48 -2.54 8.60
C GLU A 420 -64.24 -3.87 8.84
N ALA A 421 -63.86 -4.83 9.70
CA ALA A 421 -63.26 -4.85 11.07
C ALA A 421 -62.81 -6.32 11.38
N PRO A 422 -62.43 -6.78 12.62
CA PRO A 422 -62.27 -6.12 13.93
C PRO A 422 -60.94 -6.49 14.69
N PRO A 423 -60.71 -5.98 15.93
CA PRO A 423 -59.38 -5.75 16.49
C PRO A 423 -58.94 -6.81 17.52
N LEU A 424 -57.63 -6.89 17.78
CA LEU A 424 -57.10 -7.48 19.02
C LEU A 424 -56.06 -6.56 19.66
N SER A 425 -56.58 -5.81 20.63
CA SER A 425 -56.00 -5.34 21.89
C SER A 425 -54.49 -5.31 22.06
N MET A 426 -53.96 -4.09 22.06
CA MET A 426 -52.76 -3.72 22.82
C MET A 426 -53.04 -3.81 24.34
N PRO A 427 -51.99 -4.10 25.12
CA PRO A 427 -51.69 -3.25 26.26
C PRO A 427 -50.30 -2.63 26.12
N ALA A 428 -50.22 -1.34 26.37
CA ALA A 428 -48.98 -0.63 26.68
C ALA A 428 -49.16 0.04 28.05
N PRO A 429 -48.13 0.60 28.67
CA PRO A 429 -46.72 0.19 28.73
C PRO A 429 -46.29 0.03 30.21
N ASP A 430 -45.15 -0.63 30.47
CA ASP A 430 -44.40 -0.28 31.68
C ASP A 430 -42.90 -0.26 31.41
N ALA A 431 -42.29 0.78 31.93
CA ALA A 431 -40.91 1.16 31.72
C ALA A 431 -39.99 0.37 32.65
N GLN A 432 -38.71 0.32 32.26
CA GLN A 432 -37.57 -0.03 33.11
C GLN A 432 -37.43 -1.51 33.49
N ARG A 433 -36.50 -2.19 32.80
CA ARG A 433 -35.41 -2.94 33.45
C ARG A 433 -34.37 -3.36 32.41
N ARG A 434 -33.16 -2.85 32.58
CA ARG A 434 -31.93 -3.32 31.91
C ARG A 434 -31.70 -4.82 32.20
N PRO A 435 -31.18 -5.60 31.24
CA PRO A 435 -30.33 -6.73 31.56
C PRO A 435 -28.94 -6.52 30.93
N GLY A 436 -28.09 -5.82 31.69
CA GLY A 436 -26.65 -5.87 31.58
C GLY A 436 -26.10 -6.16 32.97
N ALA A 437 -25.64 -7.40 33.17
CA ALA A 437 -24.79 -7.93 34.25
C ALA A 437 -25.26 -9.34 34.67
N TRP A 438 -24.35 -10.32 34.70
CA TRP A 438 -24.50 -11.52 35.53
C TRP A 438 -23.15 -12.24 35.77
N PRO A 439 -23.03 -13.17 36.74
CA PRO A 439 -22.39 -12.99 38.04
C PRO A 439 -21.04 -13.72 38.20
N LYS A 440 -20.29 -13.35 39.25
CA LYS A 440 -19.15 -14.14 39.76
C LYS A 440 -19.64 -15.40 40.47
N GLY A 441 -19.22 -16.56 39.99
CA GLY A 441 -19.48 -17.87 40.61
C GLY A 441 -18.22 -18.45 41.23
N THR A 442 -18.25 -18.57 42.54
CA THR A 442 -17.27 -19.14 43.47
C THR A 442 -17.23 -20.67 43.43
N GLY A 443 -16.05 -21.27 43.53
CA GLY A 443 -15.88 -22.70 43.83
C GLY A 443 -14.43 -23.01 44.17
N GLY A 444 -14.12 -23.11 45.47
CA GLY A 444 -12.80 -23.48 45.98
C GLY A 444 -12.56 -25.00 45.91
N PRO A 445 -11.29 -25.45 45.84
CA PRO A 445 -10.93 -26.86 45.77
C PRO A 445 -10.83 -27.51 47.17
N PRO A 446 -11.23 -28.78 47.34
CA PRO A 446 -10.87 -29.56 48.51
C PRO A 446 -9.52 -30.27 48.36
N ALA A 447 -8.92 -30.54 49.52
CA ALA A 447 -7.53 -30.85 49.77
C ALA A 447 -7.07 -32.28 49.42
N ALA A 448 -5.74 -32.38 49.25
CA ALA A 448 -4.95 -33.60 49.09
C ALA A 448 -4.93 -34.50 50.36
N PRO A 449 -4.43 -35.73 50.20
CA PRO A 449 -3.48 -36.26 51.18
C PRO A 449 -2.14 -36.66 50.54
N ALA A 450 -1.10 -36.48 51.35
CA ALA A 450 0.31 -36.57 51.04
C ALA A 450 0.93 -37.95 51.29
N ALA A 451 2.23 -38.02 50.96
CA ALA A 451 3.28 -38.96 51.42
C ALA A 451 3.44 -40.21 50.54
N SER A 452 4.63 -40.77 50.30
CA SER A 452 5.94 -40.58 50.95
C SER A 452 7.07 -41.08 50.03
N THR A 453 8.26 -40.62 50.38
CA THR A 453 9.63 -40.79 49.87
C THR A 453 10.18 -42.21 49.70
N ALA A 454 11.08 -42.40 48.72
CA ALA A 454 12.35 -43.16 48.81
C ALA A 454 13.15 -42.92 47.51
N ALA A 455 14.26 -42.17 47.46
CA ALA A 455 15.61 -42.42 47.99
C ALA A 455 16.38 -43.57 47.29
N ALA A 456 17.14 -43.16 46.26
CA ALA A 456 18.60 -43.32 46.13
C ALA A 456 19.26 -44.63 45.63
N LEU A 457 20.41 -44.36 44.97
CA LEU A 457 21.60 -45.21 44.69
C LEU A 457 21.55 -46.05 43.39
N SER A 458 22.28 -45.66 42.33
CA SER A 458 23.74 -45.61 42.12
C SER A 458 24.36 -46.96 41.76
N ALA A 459 24.90 -47.06 40.54
CA ALA A 459 26.07 -47.83 40.09
C ALA A 459 26.03 -47.82 38.54
N ALA A 460 26.77 -46.98 37.81
CA ALA A 460 28.20 -47.15 37.49
C ALA A 460 28.51 -48.61 37.09
N THR A 461 29.06 -48.95 35.93
CA THR A 461 30.44 -48.69 35.51
C THR A 461 30.69 -49.47 34.20
N LEU A 462 31.79 -49.10 33.52
CA LEU A 462 32.57 -49.85 32.52
C LEU A 462 32.05 -49.71 31.08
N VAL A 463 32.54 -48.78 30.24
CA VAL A 463 33.93 -48.46 29.83
C VAL A 463 34.69 -49.71 29.41
N VAL A 464 35.12 -49.76 28.14
CA VAL A 464 36.51 -49.93 27.69
C VAL A 464 36.57 -49.78 26.14
N PRO A 465 37.70 -49.29 25.58
CA PRO A 465 37.75 -48.28 24.53
C PRO A 465 38.52 -48.75 23.27
N VAL A 466 39.21 -47.81 22.59
CA VAL A 466 40.38 -47.91 21.67
C VAL A 466 40.06 -47.28 20.29
N ASN A 467 40.34 -45.98 20.12
CA ASN A 467 41.57 -45.30 19.60
C ASN A 467 41.50 -45.12 18.07
N SER A 468 41.47 -43.93 17.46
CA SER A 468 42.32 -42.72 17.54
C SER A 468 43.70 -42.88 16.91
N GLU A 469 43.89 -42.26 15.73
CA GLU A 469 45.08 -41.55 15.22
C GLU A 469 44.59 -40.62 14.08
N GLY A 470 45.00 -39.37 13.86
CA GLY A 470 45.99 -38.51 14.50
C GLY A 470 46.11 -37.20 13.69
N VAL A 471 45.65 -36.11 14.30
CA VAL A 471 46.12 -34.70 14.38
C VAL A 471 47.16 -34.15 13.37
N SER A 472 46.91 -32.90 12.93
CA SER A 472 47.90 -31.82 12.98
C SER A 472 47.21 -30.45 13.08
N GLU A 473 47.26 -29.84 14.27
CA GLU A 473 47.03 -28.42 14.55
C GLU A 473 48.37 -27.66 14.45
N ASP A 474 48.34 -26.41 13.98
CA ASP A 474 49.18 -25.35 14.52
C ASP A 474 48.57 -23.96 14.23
N GLU A 475 48.62 -23.11 15.25
CA GLU A 475 47.91 -21.85 15.46
C GLU A 475 48.49 -20.64 14.70
N GLN A 476 47.65 -19.61 14.45
CA GLN A 476 47.83 -18.28 15.04
C GLN A 476 46.61 -17.35 14.84
N PRO A 477 46.28 -16.48 15.82
CA PRO A 477 45.04 -15.72 15.86
C PRO A 477 45.18 -14.32 15.22
N GLU A 478 44.36 -14.03 14.22
CA GLU A 478 44.29 -12.71 13.61
C GLU A 478 43.30 -11.80 14.36
N SER A 479 43.70 -10.54 14.47
CA SER A 479 43.18 -9.43 15.25
C SER A 479 41.65 -9.32 15.38
N ALA A 480 41.22 -9.02 16.61
CA ALA A 480 39.85 -8.70 16.98
C ALA A 480 39.29 -7.47 16.22
N GLU A 481 38.48 -7.73 15.19
CA GLU A 481 37.51 -6.76 14.69
C GLU A 481 36.41 -6.51 15.73
N ARG A 482 36.05 -5.23 15.91
CA ARG A 482 34.93 -4.80 16.74
C ARG A 482 33.61 -5.46 16.24
N PRO A 483 32.72 -5.93 17.13
CA PRO A 483 31.56 -6.71 16.75
C PRO A 483 30.57 -5.88 15.91
N SER A 484 30.49 -6.20 14.62
CA SER A 484 29.41 -5.73 13.75
C SER A 484 28.07 -6.28 14.23
N ARG A 485 26.99 -5.48 14.10
CA ARG A 485 25.61 -5.84 14.50
C ARG A 485 25.26 -7.26 14.03
N LYS A 486 25.16 -8.21 14.97
CA LYS A 486 24.85 -9.63 14.70
C LYS A 486 23.67 -9.77 13.74
N ARG A 487 23.91 -10.37 12.57
CA ARG A 487 22.86 -10.80 11.63
C ARG A 487 22.00 -11.88 12.29
N ARG A 488 20.82 -11.49 12.77
CA ARG A 488 20.01 -12.31 13.70
C ARG A 488 19.42 -13.60 13.08
N PHE A 489 19.28 -13.69 11.76
CA PHE A 489 18.61 -14.81 11.06
C PHE A 489 19.36 -15.32 9.81
N ASP A 490 20.68 -15.48 9.90
CA ASP A 490 21.51 -15.88 8.76
C ASP A 490 21.20 -17.25 8.16
N TYR A 491 20.58 -18.16 8.90
CA TYR A 491 20.23 -19.49 8.39
C TYR A 491 18.90 -19.47 7.61
N GLY A 492 18.18 -18.35 7.65
CA GLY A 492 16.95 -18.14 6.89
C GLY A 492 15.68 -18.63 7.61
N PRO A 493 14.54 -18.59 6.92
CA PRO A 493 13.23 -18.79 7.53
C PRO A 493 12.87 -20.24 7.85
N PHE A 494 13.50 -21.21 7.18
CA PHE A 494 13.17 -22.63 7.31
C PHE A 494 14.38 -23.55 7.14
N ALA A 495 14.20 -24.81 7.57
CA ALA A 495 15.07 -25.93 7.24
C ALA A 495 14.24 -27.18 6.88
N VAL A 496 14.66 -27.93 5.87
CA VAL A 496 14.04 -29.19 5.44
C VAL A 496 14.97 -30.34 5.82
N LEU A 497 14.52 -31.25 6.70
CA LEU A 497 15.31 -32.42 7.14
C LEU A 497 14.99 -33.62 6.25
N ASP A 498 16.02 -34.23 5.66
CA ASP A 498 15.87 -35.40 4.78
C ASP A 498 15.72 -36.74 5.50
N GLY A 499 16.27 -36.85 6.72
CA GLY A 499 16.37 -38.12 7.44
C GLY A 499 17.67 -38.88 7.13
N GLU A 500 18.68 -38.22 6.58
CA GLU A 500 20.03 -38.75 6.41
C GLU A 500 21.05 -37.95 7.23
N GLY A 501 20.55 -37.11 8.15
CA GLY A 501 21.36 -36.27 9.03
C GLY A 501 21.69 -34.90 8.44
N PHE A 502 21.01 -34.47 7.37
CA PHE A 502 21.18 -33.15 6.77
C PHE A 502 19.89 -32.33 6.79
N ALA A 503 20.05 -31.04 6.96
CA ALA A 503 19.00 -30.04 6.89
C ALA A 503 19.32 -29.05 5.77
N TYR A 504 18.43 -28.94 4.78
CA TYR A 504 18.56 -28.01 3.65
C TYR A 504 17.85 -26.70 3.95
N LEU A 505 18.56 -25.59 3.71
CA LEU A 505 18.16 -24.25 4.11
C LEU A 505 17.79 -23.41 2.88
N ALA A 506 17.20 -22.24 3.13
CA ALA A 506 16.99 -21.24 2.09
C ALA A 506 18.31 -20.88 1.37
N GLY A 507 18.22 -20.70 0.04
CA GLY A 507 19.37 -20.44 -0.83
C GLY A 507 20.26 -21.64 -1.13
N GLY A 508 19.80 -22.88 -0.86
CA GLY A 508 20.51 -24.11 -1.27
C GLY A 508 21.66 -24.54 -0.36
N ARG A 509 21.79 -23.94 0.82
CA ARG A 509 22.79 -24.34 1.83
C ARG A 509 22.33 -25.60 2.55
N SER A 510 23.27 -26.41 3.03
CA SER A 510 22.99 -27.59 3.86
C SER A 510 23.73 -27.50 5.20
N GLN A 511 23.13 -28.07 6.24
CA GLN A 511 23.72 -28.13 7.58
C GLN A 511 23.50 -29.52 8.18
N ALA A 512 24.53 -30.11 8.78
CA ALA A 512 24.38 -31.36 9.51
C ALA A 512 23.44 -31.20 10.73
N CYS A 513 22.52 -32.14 10.89
CA CYS A 513 21.57 -32.26 11.99
C CYS A 513 21.61 -33.70 12.52
N LYS A 514 22.26 -33.90 13.66
CA LYS A 514 22.37 -35.23 14.32
C LYS A 514 21.22 -35.51 15.31
N ALA A 515 20.20 -34.66 15.33
CA ALA A 515 19.09 -34.79 16.25
C ALA A 515 18.26 -36.04 15.92
N THR A 516 17.94 -36.81 16.95
CA THR A 516 17.19 -38.07 16.89
C THR A 516 15.80 -37.96 17.49
N THR A 517 15.47 -36.86 18.15
CA THR A 517 14.14 -36.59 18.72
C THR A 517 13.60 -35.23 18.28
N VAL A 518 12.27 -35.06 18.31
CA VAL A 518 11.61 -33.78 17.95
C VAL A 518 12.11 -32.62 18.82
N LEU A 519 12.39 -32.86 20.10
CA LEU A 519 12.93 -31.85 21.01
C LEU A 519 14.37 -31.49 20.66
N GLU A 520 15.23 -32.47 20.37
CA GLU A 520 16.61 -32.20 19.92
C GLU A 520 16.63 -31.38 18.62
N VAL A 521 15.69 -31.63 17.70
CA VAL A 521 15.54 -30.80 16.48
C VAL A 521 15.12 -29.38 16.84
N ALA A 522 14.18 -29.20 17.76
CA ALA A 522 13.75 -27.88 18.22
C ALA A 522 14.90 -27.10 18.87
N GLU A 523 15.71 -27.77 19.71
CA GLU A 523 16.89 -27.18 20.33
C GLU A 523 17.98 -26.87 19.31
N TRP A 524 18.23 -27.78 18.35
CA TRP A 524 19.15 -27.56 17.23
C TRP A 524 18.77 -26.33 16.41
N ALA A 525 17.47 -26.14 16.15
CA ALA A 525 16.95 -25.00 15.40
C ALA A 525 17.11 -23.69 16.19
N LEU A 526 16.82 -23.69 17.49
CA LEU A 526 16.91 -22.50 18.35
C LEU A 526 18.34 -22.12 18.73
N ALA A 527 19.29 -23.07 18.70
CA ALA A 527 20.71 -22.79 18.90
C ALA A 527 21.36 -22.08 17.69
N ARG A 528 20.61 -21.87 16.61
CA ARG A 528 21.07 -21.28 15.35
C ARG A 528 20.22 -20.07 14.99
N PRO A 529 20.74 -19.14 14.17
CA PRO A 529 20.00 -17.94 13.75
C PRO A 529 18.99 -18.30 12.64
N PHE A 530 18.03 -19.18 12.94
CA PHE A 530 16.87 -19.45 12.11
C PHE A 530 15.70 -18.55 12.50
N GLY A 531 14.90 -18.19 11.51
CA GLY A 531 13.71 -17.39 11.70
C GLY A 531 13.50 -16.38 10.58
N THR A 532 12.39 -15.66 10.65
CA THR A 532 12.10 -14.59 9.70
C THR A 532 12.12 -13.25 10.44
N PRO A 533 12.91 -12.26 10.00
CA PRO A 533 12.84 -10.93 10.60
C PRO A 533 11.44 -10.35 10.42
N ARG A 534 11.03 -9.50 11.37
CA ARG A 534 9.78 -8.75 11.30
C ARG A 534 9.65 -8.01 9.96
N ALA A 535 8.52 -8.15 9.27
CA ALA A 535 8.31 -7.54 7.95
C ALA A 535 8.13 -6.00 8.03
N ARG A 536 7.72 -5.50 9.19
CA ARG A 536 7.48 -4.07 9.48
C ARG A 536 8.04 -3.69 10.87
N PRO A 537 8.38 -2.41 11.13
CA PRO A 537 9.03 -1.97 12.38
C PRO A 537 8.32 -2.41 13.68
N HIS A 538 6.99 -2.45 13.66
CA HIS A 538 6.16 -2.80 14.84
C HIS A 538 5.58 -4.22 14.79
N SER A 539 5.97 -5.02 13.79
CA SER A 539 5.63 -6.44 13.73
C SER A 539 6.62 -7.27 14.55
N PHE A 540 6.44 -8.59 14.56
CA PHE A 540 7.22 -9.50 15.38
C PHE A 540 8.02 -10.46 14.52
N ASP A 541 9.22 -10.80 15.01
CA ASP A 541 10.06 -11.83 14.40
C ASP A 541 9.31 -13.18 14.46
N ARG A 542 9.47 -13.99 13.42
CA ARG A 542 8.73 -15.26 13.33
C ARG A 542 9.60 -16.45 13.67
N ASP A 543 8.95 -17.42 14.30
CA ASP A 543 9.52 -18.70 14.66
C ASP A 543 10.09 -19.40 13.41
N PRO A 544 11.20 -20.14 13.56
CA PRO A 544 11.75 -20.96 12.50
C PRO A 544 10.76 -22.06 12.09
N LEU A 545 10.71 -22.35 10.79
CA LEU A 545 9.94 -23.46 10.23
C LEU A 545 10.84 -24.67 9.96
N ILE A 546 10.57 -25.79 10.60
CA ILE A 546 11.24 -27.06 10.35
C ILE A 546 10.31 -27.98 9.57
N VAL A 547 10.73 -28.41 8.39
CA VAL A 547 9.95 -29.29 7.52
C VAL A 547 10.56 -30.69 7.56
N LEU A 548 9.74 -31.68 7.86
CA LEU A 548 10.16 -33.06 7.98
C LEU A 548 9.75 -33.82 6.71
N MET A 549 10.76 -34.31 5.97
CA MET A 549 10.54 -35.34 4.95
C MET A 549 10.06 -36.63 5.61
N PRO A 550 9.36 -37.53 4.89
CA PRO A 550 8.80 -38.76 5.46
C PRO A 550 9.81 -39.57 6.30
N ARG A 551 11.01 -39.83 5.75
CA ARG A 551 12.08 -40.55 6.45
C ARG A 551 12.59 -39.83 7.70
N ALA A 552 12.66 -38.49 7.67
CA ALA A 552 13.01 -37.70 8.85
C ALA A 552 11.94 -37.83 9.94
N ALA A 553 10.65 -37.81 9.59
CA ALA A 553 9.58 -37.98 10.55
C ALA A 553 9.65 -39.36 11.23
N GLU A 554 9.86 -40.44 10.47
CA GLU A 554 10.01 -41.80 10.98
C GLU A 554 11.18 -41.93 11.96
N GLN A 555 12.35 -41.37 11.62
CA GLN A 555 13.53 -41.40 12.50
C GLN A 555 13.33 -40.67 13.82
N LEU A 556 12.49 -39.62 13.83
CA LEU A 556 12.14 -38.88 15.03
C LEU A 556 11.04 -39.59 15.85
N GLY A 557 10.66 -40.82 15.48
CA GLY A 557 9.67 -41.63 16.18
C GLY A 557 8.22 -41.20 15.91
N LEU A 558 7.96 -40.46 14.82
CA LEU A 558 6.61 -40.12 14.40
C LEU A 558 6.03 -41.25 13.54
N PRO A 559 4.73 -41.59 13.69
CA PRO A 559 4.10 -42.56 12.80
C PRO A 559 4.14 -42.08 11.35
N PRO A 560 4.30 -42.99 10.36
CA PRO A 560 4.36 -42.64 8.94
C PRO A 560 3.07 -41.93 8.50
N PHE A 561 1.92 -42.40 9.00
CA PHE A 561 0.63 -41.76 8.81
C PHE A 561 -0.15 -41.75 10.14
N PRO A 562 -0.68 -40.60 10.58
CA PRO A 562 -1.44 -40.46 11.82
C PRO A 562 -2.89 -40.94 11.60
N ASP A 563 -3.75 -40.80 12.61
CA ASP A 563 -5.18 -41.05 12.45
C ASP A 563 -5.75 -40.29 11.22
N PRO A 564 -6.36 -40.98 10.23
CA PRO A 564 -6.77 -40.35 8.97
C PRO A 564 -7.77 -39.20 9.14
N GLY A 565 -8.63 -39.27 10.17
CA GLY A 565 -9.69 -38.30 10.43
C GLY A 565 -9.18 -37.01 11.11
N THR A 566 -8.27 -37.13 12.06
CA THR A 566 -7.76 -36.01 12.87
C THR A 566 -6.40 -35.49 12.41
N ARG A 567 -5.61 -36.34 11.74
CA ARG A 567 -4.20 -36.11 11.36
C ARG A 567 -3.35 -35.58 12.51
N ALA A 568 -3.61 -36.13 13.69
CA ALA A 568 -2.95 -35.78 14.93
C ALA A 568 -2.57 -37.02 15.71
N LEU A 569 -1.58 -36.87 16.60
CA LEU A 569 -1.27 -37.90 17.58
C LEU A 569 -2.40 -38.03 18.60
N PRO A 570 -2.68 -39.25 19.10
CA PRO A 570 -3.50 -39.45 20.28
C PRO A 570 -3.00 -38.63 21.48
N ALA A 571 -3.91 -38.17 22.34
CA ALA A 571 -3.57 -37.30 23.47
C ALA A 571 -2.64 -37.98 24.50
N ASP A 572 -2.64 -39.32 24.54
CA ASP A 572 -1.83 -40.19 25.39
C ASP A 572 -0.51 -40.65 24.72
N HIS A 573 -0.19 -40.15 23.53
CA HIS A 573 1.02 -40.56 22.82
C HIS A 573 2.31 -40.23 23.62
N PRO A 574 3.27 -41.17 23.76
CA PRO A 574 4.47 -40.99 24.60
C PRO A 574 5.29 -39.72 24.31
N LEU A 575 5.38 -39.32 23.04
CA LEU A 575 6.05 -38.07 22.64
C LEU A 575 5.48 -36.83 23.35
N LEU A 576 4.15 -36.76 23.56
CA LEU A 576 3.52 -35.62 24.22
C LEU A 576 3.92 -35.53 25.69
N ALA A 577 4.00 -36.69 26.36
CA ALA A 577 4.48 -36.78 27.74
C ALA A 577 5.96 -36.40 27.84
N GLN A 578 6.80 -36.80 26.87
CA GLN A 578 8.22 -36.41 26.82
C GLN A 578 8.40 -34.90 26.62
N ILE A 579 7.64 -34.30 25.70
CA ILE A 579 7.64 -32.84 25.47
C ILE A 579 7.25 -32.10 26.76
N ASP A 580 6.18 -32.55 27.43
CA ASP A 580 5.70 -31.92 28.66
C ASP A 580 6.71 -32.05 29.82
N ALA A 581 7.29 -33.24 29.99
CA ALA A 581 8.33 -33.52 30.99
C ALA A 581 9.60 -32.68 30.80
N ALA A 582 9.94 -32.35 29.54
CA ALA A 582 11.06 -31.47 29.21
C ALA A 582 10.74 -29.97 29.37
N GLY A 583 9.55 -29.61 29.90
CA GLY A 583 9.12 -28.23 30.10
C GLY A 583 8.69 -27.52 28.81
N TRP A 584 8.54 -28.25 27.71
CA TRP A 584 8.00 -27.73 26.45
C TRP A 584 6.49 -27.95 26.39
N LYS A 585 5.82 -27.19 25.54
CA LYS A 585 4.39 -27.30 25.27
C LYS A 585 4.19 -27.39 23.76
N VAL A 586 3.09 -28.03 23.37
CA VAL A 586 2.62 -28.07 21.99
C VAL A 586 1.39 -27.19 21.81
N THR A 587 1.06 -26.91 20.54
CA THR A 587 -0.23 -26.29 20.19
C THR A 587 -1.36 -27.09 20.83
N ARG A 588 -2.41 -26.41 21.30
CA ARG A 588 -3.59 -27.05 21.91
C ARG A 588 -4.81 -26.90 21.03
N ARG A 589 -5.70 -27.88 21.05
CA ARG A 589 -7.03 -27.82 20.43
C ARG A 589 -8.08 -28.05 21.52
N GLY A 590 -8.56 -26.96 22.12
CA GLY A 590 -9.30 -27.02 23.37
C GLY A 590 -8.34 -27.12 24.55
N GLU A 591 -8.59 -28.05 25.47
CA GLU A 591 -7.71 -28.34 26.62
C GLU A 591 -6.63 -29.37 26.29
N ASP A 592 -6.85 -30.16 25.23
CA ASP A 592 -5.99 -31.27 24.83
C ASP A 592 -4.76 -30.80 24.02
N PRO A 593 -3.57 -31.38 24.27
CA PRO A 593 -2.40 -31.23 23.40
C PRO A 593 -2.73 -31.66 21.96
N TRP A 594 -2.29 -30.87 20.98
CA TRP A 594 -2.60 -31.06 19.57
C TRP A 594 -1.33 -31.06 18.73
N PHE A 595 -0.71 -32.22 18.62
CA PHE A 595 0.42 -32.47 17.74
C PHE A 595 -0.09 -33.06 16.42
N SER A 596 -0.26 -32.19 15.42
CA SER A 596 -0.87 -32.52 14.12
C SER A 596 0.09 -32.20 12.98
N THR A 597 -0.41 -32.14 11.75
CA THR A 597 0.32 -31.76 10.54
C THR A 597 1.20 -30.50 10.67
N TRP A 598 0.80 -29.53 11.51
CA TRP A 598 1.51 -28.27 11.74
C TRP A 598 1.77 -27.99 13.24
N PRO A 599 2.52 -28.85 13.95
CA PRO A 599 2.71 -28.66 15.38
C PRO A 599 3.65 -27.49 15.65
N ARG A 600 3.28 -26.63 16.61
CA ARG A 600 4.23 -25.71 17.23
C ARG A 600 4.69 -26.27 18.55
N VAL A 601 6.00 -26.37 18.75
CA VAL A 601 6.64 -26.76 20.00
C VAL A 601 7.31 -25.52 20.60
N TYR A 602 6.94 -25.16 21.82
CA TYR A 602 7.37 -23.91 22.44
C TYR A 602 7.54 -24.04 23.95
N GLN A 603 8.43 -23.25 24.54
CA GLN A 603 8.49 -23.07 25.99
C GLN A 603 7.69 -21.82 26.40
N PRO A 604 6.81 -21.90 27.40
CA PRO A 604 6.15 -20.72 27.96
C PRO A 604 7.20 -19.70 28.42
N MET A 605 6.96 -18.43 28.10
CA MET A 605 7.91 -17.35 28.36
C MET A 605 7.94 -17.05 29.86
N THR A 606 9.09 -17.21 30.50
CA THR A 606 9.34 -16.72 31.87
C THR A 606 9.68 -15.22 31.82
N ASP A 607 9.52 -14.49 32.94
CA ASP A 607 9.53 -13.02 33.01
C ASP A 607 10.76 -12.30 32.40
N GLN A 608 11.84 -13.01 32.07
CA GLN A 608 13.06 -12.47 31.45
C GLN A 608 13.63 -13.31 30.29
N GLY A 609 12.91 -14.33 29.78
CA GLY A 609 13.43 -15.24 28.75
C GLY A 609 13.16 -14.81 27.31
N GLU A 610 14.06 -15.16 26.38
CA GLU A 610 13.80 -15.06 24.93
C GLU A 610 12.67 -16.02 24.51
N ARG A 611 11.90 -15.64 23.48
CA ARG A 611 10.84 -16.50 22.92
C ARG A 611 11.47 -17.76 22.29
N ARG A 612 11.24 -18.93 22.91
CA ARG A 612 11.69 -20.24 22.42
C ARG A 612 10.53 -21.03 21.82
N SER A 613 10.39 -20.96 20.50
CA SER A 613 9.29 -21.61 19.76
C SER A 613 9.77 -22.03 18.38
N VAL A 614 9.40 -23.23 17.96
CA VAL A 614 9.70 -23.80 16.64
C VAL A 614 8.41 -24.31 16.02
N GLN A 615 8.18 -23.95 14.75
CA GLN A 615 7.07 -24.44 13.97
C GLN A 615 7.53 -25.65 13.15
N PHE A 616 6.78 -26.74 13.19
CA PHE A 616 7.02 -27.91 12.35
C PHE A 616 5.97 -28.02 11.23
N ALA A 617 6.37 -28.66 10.13
CA ALA A 617 5.51 -29.10 9.03
C ALA A 617 5.87 -30.54 8.65
N ILE A 618 4.92 -31.46 8.80
CA ILE A 618 5.13 -32.90 8.59
C ILE A 618 4.53 -33.31 7.24
N LEU A 619 5.39 -33.55 6.24
CA LEU A 619 4.94 -33.76 4.86
C LEU A 619 4.13 -35.06 4.69
N SER A 620 4.55 -36.14 5.35
CA SER A 620 3.83 -37.42 5.34
C SER A 620 2.43 -37.34 5.97
N TRP A 621 2.12 -36.26 6.70
CA TRP A 621 0.80 -36.02 7.29
C TRP A 621 -0.03 -35.01 6.47
N GLY A 622 0.48 -34.60 5.30
CA GLY A 622 -0.17 -33.67 4.37
C GLY A 622 0.20 -32.20 4.56
N ALA A 623 1.25 -31.86 5.33
CA ALA A 623 1.71 -30.48 5.44
C ALA A 623 2.17 -30.00 4.05
N LEU A 624 1.93 -28.72 3.75
CA LEU A 624 2.23 -28.12 2.44
C LEU A 624 1.56 -28.80 1.23
N SER A 625 0.62 -29.72 1.46
CA SER A 625 -0.09 -30.44 0.39
C SER A 625 -1.60 -30.25 0.47
N LYS A 626 -2.13 -30.00 1.67
CA LYS A 626 -3.55 -29.76 1.94
C LYS A 626 -3.85 -28.32 2.32
N ASP A 627 -5.13 -28.00 2.50
CA ASP A 627 -5.61 -26.70 2.96
C ASP A 627 -5.10 -25.51 2.12
N GLY A 628 -5.17 -25.71 0.79
CA GLY A 628 -4.79 -24.74 -0.22
C GLY A 628 -3.30 -24.78 -0.60
N TRP A 629 -2.50 -25.67 -0.02
CA TRP A 629 -1.14 -25.86 -0.48
C TRP A 629 -1.07 -26.77 -1.73
N PRO A 630 0.01 -26.70 -2.54
CA PRO A 630 0.06 -27.32 -3.86
C PRO A 630 1.02 -28.51 -3.98
N LEU A 631 1.71 -28.92 -2.90
CA LEU A 631 2.64 -30.05 -3.01
C LEU A 631 1.83 -31.36 -3.15
N PRO A 632 2.32 -32.32 -3.95
CA PRO A 632 1.62 -33.58 -4.17
C PRO A 632 1.66 -34.43 -2.89
N PHE A 633 0.54 -35.08 -2.60
CA PHE A 633 0.40 -36.00 -1.48
C PHE A 633 -0.69 -37.01 -1.82
N ASP A 634 -0.37 -38.28 -1.64
CA ASP A 634 -1.34 -39.36 -1.81
C ASP A 634 -2.04 -39.63 -0.47
N ASP A 635 -3.36 -39.45 -0.46
CA ASP A 635 -4.17 -39.63 0.74
C ASP A 635 -4.40 -41.08 1.13
N ASP A 636 -4.31 -42.00 0.18
CA ASP A 636 -4.58 -43.42 0.37
C ASP A 636 -3.31 -44.12 0.83
N THR A 637 -2.16 -43.76 0.26
CA THR A 637 -0.86 -44.37 0.59
C THR A 637 -0.06 -43.57 1.62
N GLY A 638 -0.42 -42.32 1.90
CA GLY A 638 0.34 -41.43 2.77
C GLY A 638 1.70 -41.02 2.20
N THR A 639 1.93 -41.28 0.90
CA THR A 639 3.23 -41.07 0.26
C THR A 639 3.40 -39.62 -0.21
N PHE A 640 4.66 -39.15 -0.14
CA PHE A 640 5.06 -37.84 -0.61
C PHE A 640 6.18 -38.00 -1.66
N PRO A 641 5.90 -37.72 -2.95
CA PRO A 641 6.76 -38.16 -4.04
C PRO A 641 7.90 -37.19 -4.39
N LEU A 642 7.96 -35.98 -3.82
CA LEU A 642 8.99 -35.00 -4.18
C LEU A 642 10.27 -35.18 -3.36
N PRO A 643 11.45 -34.99 -3.96
CA PRO A 643 12.72 -34.93 -3.23
C PRO A 643 12.82 -33.65 -2.38
N ALA A 644 13.71 -33.66 -1.39
CA ALA A 644 13.91 -32.52 -0.49
C ALA A 644 14.28 -31.21 -1.23
N GLY A 645 15.06 -31.31 -2.31
CA GLY A 645 15.46 -30.16 -3.13
C GLY A 645 14.28 -29.38 -3.71
N ASP A 646 13.25 -30.08 -4.19
CA ASP A 646 12.03 -29.45 -4.74
C ASP A 646 11.21 -28.74 -3.66
N VAL A 647 11.15 -29.34 -2.46
CA VAL A 647 10.49 -28.74 -1.30
C VAL A 647 11.22 -27.47 -0.87
N VAL A 648 12.56 -27.50 -0.83
CA VAL A 648 13.39 -26.32 -0.53
C VAL A 648 13.18 -25.23 -1.57
N ALA A 649 13.21 -25.57 -2.86
CA ALA A 649 13.01 -24.60 -3.95
C ALA A 649 11.62 -23.93 -3.86
N PHE A 650 10.57 -24.71 -3.60
CA PHE A 650 9.22 -24.21 -3.38
C PHE A 650 9.14 -23.24 -2.18
N LEU A 651 9.68 -23.66 -1.02
CA LEU A 651 9.64 -22.88 0.21
C LEU A 651 10.47 -21.60 0.10
N ASP A 652 11.63 -21.67 -0.55
CA ASP A 652 12.52 -20.55 -0.79
C ASP A 652 11.82 -19.49 -1.65
N ALA A 653 11.23 -19.90 -2.78
CA ALA A 653 10.50 -19.02 -3.67
C ALA A 653 9.26 -18.38 -3.03
N TYR A 654 8.45 -19.16 -2.31
CA TYR A 654 7.23 -18.67 -1.64
C TYR A 654 7.57 -17.75 -0.46
N SER A 655 8.48 -18.16 0.43
CA SER A 655 8.77 -17.45 1.68
C SER A 655 9.48 -16.11 1.44
N ARG A 656 10.27 -16.00 0.37
CA ARG A 656 10.96 -14.75 -0.03
C ARG A 656 9.99 -13.64 -0.45
N THR A 657 8.86 -13.99 -1.05
CA THR A 657 7.96 -13.02 -1.69
C THR A 657 6.65 -12.82 -0.95
N ALA A 658 6.10 -13.89 -0.36
CA ALA A 658 4.87 -13.84 0.42
C ALA A 658 5.16 -13.77 1.92
N ILE A 659 5.26 -14.92 2.59
CA ILE A 659 5.60 -15.05 4.00
C ILE A 659 6.02 -16.49 4.25
N THR A 660 6.83 -16.77 5.27
CA THR A 660 7.11 -18.15 5.67
C THR A 660 5.78 -18.89 5.98
N PRO A 661 5.58 -20.14 5.51
CA PRO A 661 4.40 -20.91 5.87
C PRO A 661 4.28 -21.10 7.39
N ALA A 662 3.06 -21.14 7.91
CA ALA A 662 2.81 -21.39 9.34
C ALA A 662 1.75 -22.46 9.60
N SER A 663 0.81 -22.63 8.67
CA SER A 663 -0.29 -23.60 8.70
C SER A 663 -0.92 -23.62 7.30
N SER A 664 -2.24 -23.83 7.17
CA SER A 664 -2.97 -23.64 5.91
C SER A 664 -2.69 -22.29 5.24
N THR A 665 -2.94 -22.18 3.93
CA THR A 665 -2.74 -20.90 3.21
C THR A 665 -3.61 -19.78 3.79
N GLY A 666 -4.81 -20.11 4.30
CA GLY A 666 -5.69 -19.14 4.97
C GLY A 666 -5.13 -18.65 6.31
N ALA A 667 -4.63 -19.56 7.15
CA ALA A 667 -3.97 -19.18 8.41
C ALA A 667 -2.67 -18.41 8.17
N THR A 668 -1.89 -18.83 7.18
CA THR A 668 -0.67 -18.14 6.72
C THR A 668 -0.98 -16.73 6.21
N SER A 669 -2.09 -16.56 5.48
CA SER A 669 -2.56 -15.24 5.04
C SER A 669 -3.01 -14.35 6.21
N HIS A 670 -3.70 -14.89 7.22
CA HIS A 670 -4.04 -14.13 8.44
C HIS A 670 -2.80 -13.72 9.23
N GLU A 671 -1.80 -14.60 9.28
CA GLU A 671 -0.50 -14.27 9.85
C GLU A 671 0.15 -13.10 9.10
N LEU A 672 0.07 -13.09 7.77
CA LEU A 672 0.52 -11.97 6.96
C LEU A 672 -0.26 -10.67 7.23
N MET A 673 -1.58 -10.72 7.44
CA MET A 673 -2.38 -9.55 7.83
C MET A 673 -1.89 -8.97 9.17
N LYS A 674 -1.55 -9.82 10.15
CA LYS A 674 -0.98 -9.40 11.44
C LYS A 674 0.43 -8.82 11.31
N GLN A 675 1.26 -9.37 10.42
CA GLN A 675 2.61 -8.87 10.16
C GLN A 675 2.58 -7.50 9.47
N THR A 676 1.67 -7.32 8.52
CA THR A 676 1.57 -6.08 7.73
C THR A 676 0.80 -4.97 8.46
N ARG A 677 -0.10 -5.32 9.40
CA ARG A 677 -0.84 -4.42 10.29
C ARG A 677 -0.85 -4.95 11.72
N PRO A 678 0.27 -4.87 12.46
CA PRO A 678 0.34 -5.34 13.84
C PRO A 678 -0.64 -4.58 14.73
N ARG A 679 -1.20 -5.26 15.74
CA ARG A 679 -2.22 -4.70 16.64
C ARG A 679 -1.66 -3.57 17.50
N THR A 680 -0.45 -3.75 18.00
CA THR A 680 0.21 -2.84 18.95
C THR A 680 1.62 -2.48 18.53
N ARG A 681 2.11 -1.39 19.08
CA ARG A 681 3.49 -0.93 19.01
C ARG A 681 3.98 -0.56 20.41
N PRO A 682 5.28 -0.68 20.70
CA PRO A 682 5.82 -0.12 21.94
C PRO A 682 5.63 1.41 21.93
N TRP A 683 5.18 1.96 23.04
CA TRP A 683 4.99 3.38 23.24
C TRP A 683 5.43 3.79 24.63
N ASN A 684 6.24 4.84 24.71
CA ASN A 684 6.67 5.37 25.98
C ASN A 684 5.62 6.35 26.51
N TYR A 685 4.94 5.97 27.58
CA TYR A 685 3.95 6.81 28.28
C TYR A 685 4.59 7.76 29.30
N ALA A 686 5.90 7.64 29.53
CA ALA A 686 6.61 8.52 30.44
C ALA A 686 6.58 9.97 29.94
N LYS A 687 6.29 10.90 30.85
CA LYS A 687 6.49 12.33 30.59
C LYS A 687 7.98 12.62 30.44
N ALA A 688 8.31 13.68 29.70
CA ALA A 688 9.69 14.12 29.53
C ALA A 688 10.38 14.27 30.92
N GLY A 689 11.52 13.59 31.11
CA GLY A 689 12.27 13.58 32.37
C GLY A 689 11.96 12.42 33.34
N GLN A 690 10.99 11.56 33.02
CA GLN A 690 10.71 10.34 33.79
C GLN A 690 11.40 9.11 33.18
N LYS A 691 11.59 8.07 34.01
CA LYS A 691 12.07 6.76 33.52
C LYS A 691 11.14 6.25 32.42
N PRO A 692 11.66 5.62 31.34
CA PRO A 692 10.83 5.09 30.27
C PRO A 692 9.75 4.16 30.81
N ASP A 693 8.48 4.47 30.50
CA ASP A 693 7.31 3.64 30.77
C ASP A 693 6.81 3.10 29.44
N VAL A 694 7.56 2.14 28.89
CA VAL A 694 7.27 1.54 27.59
C VAL A 694 6.17 0.50 27.77
N ARG A 695 4.97 0.82 27.29
CA ARG A 695 3.82 -0.11 27.25
C ARG A 695 3.29 -0.26 25.83
N PRO A 696 2.53 -1.32 25.53
CA PRO A 696 1.87 -1.46 24.24
C PRO A 696 0.84 -0.35 24.00
N ALA A 697 0.93 0.35 22.86
CA ALA A 697 -0.12 1.24 22.34
C ALA A 697 -0.73 0.67 21.06
N TRP A 698 -1.99 1.02 20.80
CA TRP A 698 -2.69 0.61 19.58
C TRP A 698 -2.07 1.21 18.32
N VAL A 699 -1.98 0.40 17.27
CA VAL A 699 -1.59 0.86 15.93
C VAL A 699 -2.82 1.40 15.21
N LYS A 700 -2.73 2.62 14.66
CA LYS A 700 -3.81 3.22 13.89
C LYS A 700 -4.12 2.37 12.66
N GLY A 701 -5.40 2.10 12.42
CA GLY A 701 -5.85 1.33 11.26
C GLY A 701 -5.69 -0.19 11.40
N ALA A 702 -5.32 -0.70 12.59
CA ALA A 702 -5.27 -2.12 12.89
C ALA A 702 -6.59 -2.62 13.52
N LEU A 703 -6.77 -3.94 13.55
CA LEU A 703 -7.84 -4.60 14.31
C LEU A 703 -7.39 -4.79 15.75
N HIS A 704 -7.95 -4.03 16.70
CA HIS A 704 -7.42 -3.99 18.07
C HIS A 704 -7.89 -5.14 18.94
N ALA A 705 -9.18 -5.47 18.90
CA ALA A 705 -9.81 -6.49 19.73
C ALA A 705 -10.79 -7.33 18.91
N ALA A 706 -11.12 -8.52 19.42
CA ALA A 706 -12.27 -9.26 18.93
C ALA A 706 -13.55 -8.49 19.28
N VAL A 707 -14.48 -8.41 18.33
CA VAL A 707 -15.74 -7.70 18.47
C VAL A 707 -16.86 -8.58 17.97
N ASP A 708 -18.03 -8.48 18.59
CA ASP A 708 -19.21 -9.13 18.07
C ASP A 708 -19.63 -8.46 16.75
N PRO A 709 -19.89 -9.23 15.68
CA PRO A 709 -20.40 -8.71 14.41
C PRO A 709 -21.89 -8.37 14.52
N ALA A 710 -22.45 -7.80 13.46
CA ALA A 710 -23.89 -7.55 13.43
C ALA A 710 -24.65 -8.89 13.28
N PRO A 711 -25.84 -9.04 13.90
CA PRO A 711 -26.62 -10.28 13.80
C PRO A 711 -26.93 -10.75 12.38
N CYS A 712 -27.03 -9.85 11.40
CA CYS A 712 -27.23 -10.25 9.99
C CYS A 712 -25.96 -10.81 9.33
N GLU A 713 -24.77 -10.50 9.83
CA GLU A 713 -23.48 -10.84 9.20
C GLU A 713 -22.95 -12.24 9.56
N VAL A 714 -23.50 -12.85 10.62
CA VAL A 714 -22.97 -14.11 11.16
C VAL A 714 -23.40 -15.32 10.34
N PRO A 715 -22.61 -16.42 10.33
CA PRO A 715 -23.03 -17.69 9.72
C PRO A 715 -24.07 -18.45 10.57
N PRO A 716 -24.82 -19.41 9.98
CA PRO A 716 -25.88 -20.21 10.64
C PRO A 716 -25.54 -20.85 12.00
N GLY A 717 -24.29 -21.27 12.22
CA GLY A 717 -23.86 -21.90 13.48
C GLY A 717 -23.35 -20.91 14.54
N HIS A 718 -23.48 -19.61 14.33
CA HIS A 718 -22.96 -18.61 15.26
C HIS A 718 -23.89 -18.42 16.47
N PRO A 719 -23.38 -18.17 17.70
CA PRO A 719 -24.23 -17.86 18.85
C PRO A 719 -25.31 -16.80 18.58
N LEU A 720 -24.95 -15.72 17.88
CA LEU A 720 -25.86 -14.63 17.47
C LEU A 720 -26.87 -15.01 16.37
N ALA A 721 -26.71 -16.14 15.70
CA ALA A 721 -27.67 -16.66 14.70
C ALA A 721 -28.78 -17.50 15.36
N LYS A 722 -28.72 -17.74 16.68
CA LYS A 722 -29.66 -18.61 17.37
C LYS A 722 -31.10 -18.10 17.23
N GLY A 723 -31.94 -18.89 16.58
CA GLY A 723 -33.35 -18.55 16.33
C GLY A 723 -33.61 -17.69 15.07
N ARG A 724 -32.57 -17.41 14.28
CA ARG A 724 -32.67 -16.70 12.99
C ARG A 724 -33.07 -17.65 11.87
N ASP A 725 -33.92 -17.21 10.94
CA ASP A 725 -34.14 -17.95 9.69
C ASP A 725 -33.02 -17.60 8.70
N ASP A 726 -32.10 -18.55 8.47
CA ASP A 726 -30.98 -18.34 7.57
C ASP A 726 -31.34 -18.29 6.08
N ARG A 727 -32.59 -18.62 5.73
CA ARG A 727 -33.10 -18.53 4.36
C ARG A 727 -33.72 -17.18 4.05
N ASP A 728 -34.05 -16.39 5.08
CA ASP A 728 -34.68 -15.09 4.93
C ASP A 728 -33.63 -13.99 4.67
N PRO A 729 -33.59 -13.37 3.47
CA PRO A 729 -32.67 -12.30 3.15
C PRO A 729 -32.84 -11.04 4.03
N ALA A 730 -34.02 -10.84 4.63
CA ALA A 730 -34.27 -9.75 5.57
C ALA A 730 -33.63 -9.99 6.95
N GLN A 731 -33.13 -11.21 7.22
CA GLN A 731 -32.43 -11.57 8.45
C GLN A 731 -30.94 -11.83 8.23
N VAL A 732 -30.51 -12.19 7.02
CA VAL A 732 -29.13 -12.58 6.71
C VAL A 732 -28.51 -11.73 5.62
N LEU A 733 -27.31 -11.21 5.89
CA LEU A 733 -26.43 -10.65 4.88
C LEU A 733 -25.85 -11.77 4.01
N ASN A 734 -26.48 -12.01 2.86
CA ASN A 734 -26.05 -13.02 1.90
C ASN A 734 -25.07 -12.44 0.86
N GLU A 735 -23.90 -12.01 1.31
CA GLU A 735 -22.83 -11.51 0.44
C GLU A 735 -21.88 -12.64 -0.01
N GLU A 736 -22.23 -13.26 -1.12
CA GLU A 736 -21.44 -14.29 -1.79
C GLU A 736 -21.11 -13.91 -3.24
N ALA A 737 -20.08 -14.57 -3.81
CA ALA A 737 -19.67 -14.33 -5.18
C ALA A 737 -20.73 -14.84 -6.17
N LEU A 738 -20.83 -14.17 -7.32
CA LEU A 738 -21.87 -14.45 -8.30
C LEU A 738 -21.73 -15.87 -8.89
N ASN A 739 -22.82 -16.63 -8.87
CA ASN A 739 -22.95 -17.96 -9.43
C ASN A 739 -24.28 -18.04 -10.20
N TRP A 740 -24.23 -17.74 -11.49
CA TRP A 740 -25.42 -17.55 -12.32
C TRP A 740 -25.18 -18.15 -13.71
N TRP A 741 -26.21 -18.70 -14.34
CA TRP A 741 -26.14 -19.19 -15.71
C TRP A 741 -27.52 -19.23 -16.35
N ARG A 742 -27.55 -19.36 -17.68
CA ARG A 742 -28.79 -19.52 -18.45
C ARG A 742 -28.60 -20.40 -19.68
N LYS A 743 -29.71 -20.85 -20.27
CA LYS A 743 -29.70 -21.48 -21.59
C LYS A 743 -29.40 -20.45 -22.69
N PRO A 744 -28.68 -20.85 -23.76
CA PRO A 744 -28.40 -19.96 -24.88
C PRO A 744 -29.66 -19.73 -25.71
N THR A 745 -29.81 -18.50 -26.21
CA THR A 745 -30.86 -18.14 -27.17
C THR A 745 -30.61 -18.79 -28.53
N GLN A 746 -31.61 -18.82 -29.41
CA GLN A 746 -31.47 -19.39 -30.75
C GLN A 746 -30.37 -18.70 -31.59
N ALA A 747 -30.16 -17.39 -31.40
CA ALA A 747 -29.09 -16.67 -32.06
C ALA A 747 -27.72 -17.07 -31.51
N GLU A 748 -27.60 -17.20 -30.18
CA GLU A 748 -26.33 -17.60 -29.54
C GLU A 748 -25.91 -19.03 -29.88
N ARG A 749 -26.87 -19.94 -30.06
CA ARG A 749 -26.60 -21.32 -30.49
C ARG A 749 -25.92 -21.45 -31.85
N ARG A 750 -25.89 -20.37 -32.66
CA ARG A 750 -25.20 -20.34 -33.96
C ARG A 750 -23.70 -20.11 -33.82
N PHE A 751 -23.24 -19.65 -32.66
CA PHE A 751 -21.82 -19.53 -32.41
C PHE A 751 -21.20 -20.91 -32.22
N PRO A 752 -20.05 -21.22 -32.86
CA PRO A 752 -19.39 -22.51 -32.73
C PRO A 752 -18.79 -22.73 -31.35
N TYR A 753 -18.36 -21.65 -30.67
CA TYR A 753 -17.61 -21.72 -29.43
C TYR A 753 -18.28 -21.02 -28.26
N VAL A 754 -17.92 -21.45 -27.05
CA VAL A 754 -18.01 -20.68 -25.82
C VAL A 754 -16.61 -20.43 -25.28
N VAL A 755 -16.35 -19.19 -24.88
CA VAL A 755 -15.05 -18.74 -24.38
C VAL A 755 -15.21 -18.12 -23.01
N THR A 756 -14.20 -18.29 -22.16
CA THR A 756 -14.28 -17.88 -20.76
C THR A 756 -13.10 -17.02 -20.35
N VAL A 757 -13.42 -15.92 -19.69
CA VAL A 757 -12.44 -15.04 -19.05
C VAL A 757 -12.44 -15.29 -17.54
N ASP A 758 -11.26 -15.48 -16.96
CA ASP A 758 -11.06 -15.73 -15.53
C ASP A 758 -10.33 -14.54 -14.89
N VAL A 759 -10.97 -13.88 -13.93
CA VAL A 759 -10.39 -12.71 -13.25
C VAL A 759 -9.35 -13.16 -12.23
N SER A 760 -8.08 -12.90 -12.54
CA SER A 760 -6.94 -13.24 -11.68
C SER A 760 -7.08 -12.57 -10.30
N ALA A 761 -7.06 -13.38 -9.23
CA ALA A 761 -7.09 -12.92 -7.84
C ALA A 761 -8.16 -11.84 -7.56
N ALA A 762 -9.40 -12.07 -8.03
CA ALA A 762 -10.51 -11.11 -7.96
C ALA A 762 -10.74 -10.53 -6.56
N PHE A 763 -10.74 -11.38 -5.52
CA PHE A 763 -10.90 -10.93 -4.13
C PHE A 763 -9.70 -10.13 -3.63
N GLY A 764 -8.48 -10.45 -4.07
CA GLY A 764 -7.30 -9.64 -3.80
C GLY A 764 -7.46 -8.24 -4.39
N ALA A 765 -7.83 -8.15 -5.67
CA ALA A 765 -8.06 -6.87 -6.35
C ALA A 765 -9.17 -6.05 -5.66
N ALA A 766 -10.23 -6.70 -5.19
CA ALA A 766 -11.31 -6.05 -4.44
C ALA A 766 -10.87 -5.53 -3.07
N ALA A 767 -9.91 -6.18 -2.40
CA ALA A 767 -9.36 -5.74 -1.13
C ALA A 767 -8.44 -4.50 -1.23
N ASN A 768 -7.88 -4.24 -2.41
CA ASN A 768 -6.98 -3.11 -2.64
C ASN A 768 -7.64 -1.75 -2.34
N ARG A 769 -7.09 -0.98 -1.39
CA ARG A 769 -7.65 0.31 -0.94
C ARG A 769 -9.12 0.23 -0.52
N LEU A 770 -9.59 -0.93 -0.05
CA LEU A 770 -10.94 -1.07 0.49
C LEU A 770 -10.99 -0.47 1.90
N ARG A 771 -11.92 0.47 2.12
CA ARG A 771 -12.21 1.01 3.46
C ARG A 771 -13.15 0.06 4.19
N VAL A 772 -12.68 -0.49 5.29
CA VAL A 772 -13.43 -1.45 6.12
C VAL A 772 -13.57 -0.96 7.55
N GLY A 773 -14.60 -1.43 8.26
CA GLY A 773 -14.77 -1.12 9.67
C GLY A 773 -13.68 -1.76 10.53
N LEU A 774 -13.25 -1.07 11.58
CA LEU A 774 -12.23 -1.53 12.53
C LEU A 774 -12.77 -1.60 13.97
N CYS A 775 -13.99 -1.12 14.20
CA CYS A 775 -14.72 -1.19 15.45
C CYS A 775 -15.90 -2.20 15.40
N ALA A 776 -16.58 -2.36 16.52
CA ALA A 776 -17.86 -3.04 16.62
C ALA A 776 -18.94 -2.31 15.78
N PRO A 777 -20.00 -3.01 15.33
CA PRO A 777 -21.10 -2.38 14.62
C PRO A 777 -21.96 -1.51 15.55
N TYR A 778 -22.58 -0.49 14.95
CA TYR A 778 -23.55 0.39 15.57
C TYR A 778 -24.85 0.31 14.78
N HIS A 779 -25.93 0.00 15.48
CA HIS A 779 -27.27 -0.06 14.88
C HIS A 779 -27.82 1.34 14.70
N LEU A 780 -28.31 1.63 13.50
CA LEU A 780 -28.99 2.88 13.15
C LEU A 780 -30.36 2.54 12.56
N PRO A 781 -31.46 2.90 13.25
CA PRO A 781 -32.80 2.62 12.76
C PRO A 781 -33.19 3.51 11.58
N GLN A 782 -32.60 4.70 11.43
CA GLN A 782 -32.72 5.54 10.24
C GLN A 782 -31.43 6.32 10.05
N THR A 783 -30.84 6.28 8.85
CA THR A 783 -29.61 7.01 8.55
C THR A 783 -29.53 7.36 7.05
N PRO A 784 -29.06 8.56 6.69
CA PRO A 784 -28.75 8.86 5.30
C PRO A 784 -27.64 7.94 4.81
N PHE A 785 -27.77 7.46 3.57
CA PHE A 785 -26.76 6.61 2.97
C PHE A 785 -25.41 7.34 2.83
N ASP A 786 -24.34 6.73 3.34
CA ASP A 786 -22.96 7.17 3.10
C ASP A 786 -22.16 6.02 2.49
N LYS A 787 -21.76 6.18 1.23
CA LYS A 787 -20.94 5.19 0.49
C LYS A 787 -19.56 4.96 1.10
N ASP A 788 -19.07 5.90 1.91
CA ASP A 788 -17.77 5.83 2.59
C ASP A 788 -17.90 5.34 4.05
N LEU A 789 -19.12 5.08 4.52
CA LEU A 789 -19.42 4.46 5.81
C LEU A 789 -19.54 2.93 5.66
N PRO A 790 -18.56 2.14 6.15
CA PRO A 790 -18.64 0.68 6.06
C PRO A 790 -19.77 0.16 6.94
N GLY A 791 -20.62 -0.69 6.38
CA GLY A 791 -21.74 -1.27 7.11
C GLY A 791 -22.56 -2.24 6.27
N SER A 792 -23.55 -2.80 6.94
CA SER A 792 -24.60 -3.64 6.37
C SER A 792 -25.91 -2.87 6.45
N TRP A 793 -26.70 -2.89 5.39
CA TRP A 793 -27.87 -2.04 5.21
C TRP A 793 -29.06 -2.92 4.83
N LEU A 794 -30.16 -2.81 5.56
CA LEU A 794 -31.43 -3.41 5.16
C LEU A 794 -32.09 -2.47 4.15
N ALA A 795 -32.33 -2.97 2.95
CA ALA A 795 -32.95 -2.20 1.88
C ALA A 795 -33.89 -3.07 1.04
N ASP A 796 -34.91 -2.45 0.46
CA ASP A 796 -35.72 -3.09 -0.57
C ASP A 796 -35.23 -2.69 -1.97
N LEU A 797 -34.69 -3.68 -2.69
CA LEU A 797 -34.23 -3.54 -4.09
C LEU A 797 -35.08 -4.39 -5.05
N SER A 798 -36.26 -4.87 -4.63
CA SER A 798 -37.14 -5.71 -5.46
C SER A 798 -37.71 -5.00 -6.68
N HIS A 799 -37.75 -3.66 -6.63
CA HIS A 799 -38.17 -2.80 -7.73
C HIS A 799 -37.08 -2.62 -8.81
N VAL A 800 -35.86 -3.14 -8.60
CA VAL A 800 -34.73 -2.95 -9.51
C VAL A 800 -34.79 -3.97 -10.65
N GLU A 801 -35.07 -3.49 -11.87
CA GLU A 801 -35.06 -4.30 -13.07
C GLU A 801 -33.63 -4.52 -13.60
N THR A 802 -33.34 -5.77 -14.00
CA THR A 802 -32.06 -6.14 -14.64
C THR A 802 -32.28 -6.34 -16.14
N PRO A 803 -31.38 -5.85 -17.02
CA PRO A 803 -31.49 -6.07 -18.46
C PRO A 803 -31.64 -7.55 -18.83
N LYS A 804 -32.40 -7.84 -19.88
CA LYS A 804 -32.64 -9.23 -20.32
C LYS A 804 -31.33 -9.95 -20.61
N GLY A 805 -31.14 -11.12 -19.99
CA GLY A 805 -29.95 -11.95 -20.16
C GLY A 805 -28.74 -11.50 -19.33
N MET A 806 -28.88 -10.48 -18.48
CA MET A 806 -27.88 -10.09 -17.50
C MET A 806 -28.24 -10.65 -16.11
N PRO A 807 -27.24 -11.02 -15.29
CA PRO A 807 -27.45 -11.38 -13.89
C PRO A 807 -27.73 -10.13 -13.05
N SER A 808 -28.59 -10.24 -12.04
CA SER A 808 -28.69 -9.23 -10.99
C SER A 808 -27.38 -9.16 -10.20
N PRO A 809 -26.80 -7.96 -9.96
CA PRO A 809 -25.63 -7.80 -9.11
C PRO A 809 -25.98 -7.80 -7.62
N PHE A 810 -27.26 -7.91 -7.24
CA PHE A 810 -27.72 -7.75 -5.86
C PHE A 810 -27.89 -9.09 -5.14
N THR A 811 -27.94 -10.20 -5.88
CA THR A 811 -28.07 -11.54 -5.32
C THR A 811 -26.88 -12.41 -5.75
N PRO A 812 -26.43 -13.37 -4.92
CA PRO A 812 -25.35 -14.27 -5.31
C PRO A 812 -25.70 -15.20 -6.47
N ASP A 813 -26.99 -15.54 -6.63
CA ASP A 813 -27.45 -16.42 -7.71
C ASP A 813 -27.79 -15.67 -9.00
N GLY A 814 -27.70 -14.33 -8.99
CA GLY A 814 -27.99 -13.47 -10.13
C GLY A 814 -29.49 -13.28 -10.44
N THR A 815 -30.39 -13.71 -9.55
CA THR A 815 -31.84 -13.46 -9.68
C THR A 815 -32.23 -12.08 -9.17
N THR A 816 -33.34 -11.52 -9.66
CA THR A 816 -33.85 -10.24 -9.15
C THR A 816 -34.25 -10.37 -7.69
N PRO A 817 -33.91 -9.40 -6.81
CA PRO A 817 -34.39 -9.41 -5.43
C PRO A 817 -35.92 -9.49 -5.37
N THR A 818 -36.47 -10.20 -4.39
CA THR A 818 -37.92 -10.41 -4.24
C THR A 818 -38.55 -9.61 -3.09
N GLY A 819 -37.75 -8.88 -2.32
CA GLY A 819 -38.20 -8.04 -1.22
C GLY A 819 -37.02 -7.41 -0.46
N PRO A 820 -37.25 -6.96 0.79
CA PRO A 820 -36.20 -6.45 1.66
C PRO A 820 -35.09 -7.47 1.91
N ALA A 821 -33.83 -7.02 1.85
CA ALA A 821 -32.68 -7.84 2.17
C ALA A 821 -31.52 -7.02 2.75
N TRP A 822 -30.63 -7.69 3.47
CA TRP A 822 -29.37 -7.08 3.92
C TRP A 822 -28.34 -7.06 2.80
N TYR A 823 -27.75 -5.89 2.58
CA TYR A 823 -26.70 -5.64 1.58
C TYR A 823 -25.50 -4.94 2.22
N GLU A 824 -24.30 -5.17 1.70
CA GLU A 824 -23.14 -4.39 2.12
C GLU A 824 -23.12 -3.01 1.45
N THR A 825 -22.49 -2.00 2.08
CA THR A 825 -22.39 -0.62 1.59
C THR A 825 -22.10 -0.51 0.08
N ARG A 826 -21.22 -1.35 -0.49
CA ARG A 826 -20.81 -1.27 -1.90
C ARG A 826 -21.90 -1.77 -2.83
N THR A 827 -22.70 -2.73 -2.39
CA THR A 827 -23.86 -3.22 -3.13
C THR A 827 -24.92 -2.12 -3.21
N ILE A 828 -25.22 -1.44 -2.09
CA ILE A 828 -26.13 -0.28 -2.08
C ILE A 828 -25.57 0.88 -2.92
N ALA A 829 -24.29 1.22 -2.75
CA ALA A 829 -23.66 2.29 -3.53
C ALA A 829 -23.72 2.01 -5.03
N TYR A 830 -23.68 0.73 -5.42
CA TYR A 830 -23.82 0.33 -6.81
C TYR A 830 -25.26 0.44 -7.31
N ALA A 831 -26.27 0.15 -6.48
CA ALA A 831 -27.66 0.43 -6.84
C ALA A 831 -27.87 1.93 -7.11
N THR A 832 -27.33 2.80 -6.26
CA THR A 832 -27.38 4.26 -6.46
C THR A 832 -26.63 4.70 -7.72
N GLU A 833 -25.47 4.10 -8.03
CA GLU A 833 -24.73 4.37 -9.27
C GLU A 833 -25.55 4.01 -10.52
N LEU A 834 -26.35 2.95 -10.45
CA LEU A 834 -27.26 2.53 -11.52
C LEU A 834 -28.54 3.39 -11.59
N GLY A 835 -28.70 4.37 -10.70
CA GLY A 835 -29.83 5.30 -10.69
C GLY A 835 -31.04 4.85 -9.87
N PHE A 836 -30.89 3.81 -9.03
CA PHE A 836 -31.96 3.33 -8.14
C PHE A 836 -31.85 3.97 -6.76
N GLU A 837 -32.98 4.37 -6.20
CA GLU A 837 -33.08 4.85 -4.81
C GLU A 837 -33.22 3.64 -3.89
N PRO A 838 -32.20 3.32 -3.06
CA PRO A 838 -32.29 2.20 -2.15
C PRO A 838 -33.30 2.56 -1.05
N GLY A 839 -34.40 1.81 -0.93
CA GLY A 839 -35.38 1.96 0.14
C GLY A 839 -34.79 1.53 1.49
N LEU A 840 -33.91 2.35 2.07
CA LEU A 840 -33.17 2.05 3.28
C LEU A 840 -34.09 2.00 4.49
N MET A 841 -34.01 0.90 5.23
CA MET A 841 -34.85 0.64 6.40
C MET A 841 -34.05 0.77 7.69
N GLU A 842 -32.88 0.15 7.76
CA GLU A 842 -31.97 0.25 8.91
C GLU A 842 -30.54 -0.11 8.50
N ALA A 843 -29.57 0.19 9.36
CA ALA A 843 -28.16 -0.09 9.09
C ALA A 843 -27.39 -0.54 10.33
N GLN A 844 -26.33 -1.31 10.08
CA GLN A 844 -25.33 -1.75 11.04
C GLN A 844 -23.97 -1.23 10.57
N VAL A 845 -23.51 -0.11 11.14
CA VAL A 845 -22.39 0.68 10.59
C VAL A 845 -21.16 0.67 11.48
N ARG A 846 -19.99 0.97 10.89
CA ARG A 846 -18.69 1.03 11.57
C ARG A 846 -18.02 2.39 11.30
N PRO A 847 -18.43 3.43 12.02
CA PRO A 847 -18.03 4.79 11.73
C PRO A 847 -16.60 5.09 12.18
N SER A 848 -15.97 6.06 11.53
CA SER A 848 -14.84 6.80 12.11
C SER A 848 -15.33 7.73 13.23
N ALA A 849 -14.44 8.25 14.06
CA ALA A 849 -14.84 9.19 15.12
C ALA A 849 -15.56 10.44 14.55
N GLN A 850 -15.14 10.92 13.38
CA GLN A 850 -15.80 12.04 12.69
C GLN A 850 -17.20 11.67 12.20
N GLN A 851 -17.36 10.51 11.57
CA GLN A 851 -18.67 10.02 11.12
C GLN A 851 -19.61 9.75 12.30
N ALA A 852 -19.09 9.20 13.40
CA ALA A 852 -19.87 8.95 14.60
C ALA A 852 -20.39 10.27 15.20
N ALA A 853 -19.54 11.30 15.29
CA ALA A 853 -19.95 12.62 15.74
C ALA A 853 -21.00 13.25 14.83
N ALA A 854 -20.86 13.12 13.51
CA ALA A 854 -21.84 13.62 12.54
C ALA A 854 -23.19 12.89 12.62
N LEU A 855 -23.18 11.62 13.00
CA LEU A 855 -24.38 10.77 13.14
C LEU A 855 -24.97 10.77 14.56
N GLY A 856 -24.35 11.48 15.52
CA GLY A 856 -24.79 11.46 16.92
C GLY A 856 -24.67 10.08 17.58
N ILE A 857 -23.71 9.27 17.17
CA ILE A 857 -23.50 7.91 17.69
C ILE A 857 -22.70 8.00 18.99
N GLU A 858 -23.31 7.57 20.09
CA GLU A 858 -22.61 7.39 21.36
C GLU A 858 -21.68 6.17 21.31
N PRO A 859 -20.44 6.28 21.81
CA PRO A 859 -19.49 5.16 21.80
C PRO A 859 -19.98 4.01 22.69
N HIS A 860 -19.79 2.77 22.23
CA HIS A 860 -19.93 1.61 23.08
C HIS A 860 -19.00 1.74 24.31
N PRO A 861 -19.36 1.10 25.44
CA PRO A 861 -18.44 0.95 26.55
C PRO A 861 -17.09 0.43 26.04
N PRO A 862 -15.96 0.93 26.58
CA PRO A 862 -14.64 0.55 26.08
C PRO A 862 -14.49 -0.97 26.10
N THR A 863 -14.16 -1.56 24.96
CA THR A 863 -13.88 -2.99 24.87
C THR A 863 -12.63 -3.27 25.68
N LEU A 864 -12.82 -3.85 26.88
CA LEU A 864 -11.73 -4.23 27.74
C LEU A 864 -11.06 -5.47 27.15
N VAL A 865 -9.76 -5.37 26.88
CA VAL A 865 -8.95 -6.55 26.59
C VAL A 865 -8.81 -7.33 27.88
N ALA A 866 -9.10 -8.64 27.83
CA ALA A 866 -9.01 -9.53 28.99
C ALA A 866 -7.69 -9.27 29.74
N PRO A 867 -7.75 -9.09 31.07
CA PRO A 867 -6.55 -8.88 31.87
C PRO A 867 -5.60 -10.07 31.73
N ASP A 868 -4.32 -9.83 31.97
CA ASP A 868 -3.36 -10.93 32.10
C ASP A 868 -3.66 -11.80 33.34
N ASP A 869 -2.89 -12.87 33.53
CA ASP A 869 -3.05 -13.81 34.66
C ASP A 869 -2.95 -13.12 36.04
N ASN A 870 -2.47 -11.87 36.08
CA ASN A 870 -2.34 -11.03 37.27
C ASN A 870 -3.51 -10.04 37.45
N GLY A 871 -4.55 -10.09 36.61
CA GLY A 871 -5.71 -9.21 36.71
C GLY A 871 -5.47 -7.79 36.18
N VAL A 872 -4.33 -7.51 35.53
CA VAL A 872 -3.97 -6.19 34.99
C VAL A 872 -4.10 -6.21 33.47
N SER A 873 -4.88 -5.28 32.91
CA SER A 873 -4.91 -5.14 31.45
C SER A 873 -3.61 -4.49 30.96
N LYS A 874 -2.80 -5.25 30.22
CA LYS A 874 -1.54 -4.76 29.61
C LYS A 874 -1.76 -3.72 28.50
N TYR A 875 -3.02 -3.46 28.12
CA TYR A 875 -3.37 -2.63 26.97
C TYR A 875 -4.28 -1.48 27.38
N PRO A 876 -4.16 -0.29 26.76
CA PRO A 876 -5.19 0.73 26.88
C PRO A 876 -6.52 0.21 26.29
N PRO A 877 -7.68 0.76 26.69
CA PRO A 877 -8.96 0.38 26.09
C PRO A 877 -8.92 0.57 24.56
N ALA A 878 -9.55 -0.35 23.83
CA ALA A 878 -9.63 -0.22 22.37
C ALA A 878 -10.43 1.04 21.99
N PRO A 879 -10.04 1.78 20.94
CA PRO A 879 -10.84 2.88 20.42
C PRO A 879 -12.26 2.42 20.07
N PRO A 880 -13.31 3.14 20.47
CA PRO A 880 -14.70 2.74 20.22
C PRO A 880 -15.09 2.88 18.74
N PHE A 881 -14.43 3.77 18.00
CA PHE A 881 -14.68 4.03 16.59
C PHE A 881 -13.45 3.76 15.74
N GLY A 882 -13.67 3.38 14.48
CA GLY A 882 -12.59 3.23 13.52
C GLY A 882 -13.04 2.58 12.23
N ASN A 883 -12.57 3.13 11.10
CA ASN A 883 -12.54 2.45 9.81
C ASN A 883 -11.29 2.86 9.02
N GLY A 884 -10.87 2.06 8.05
CA GLY A 884 -9.65 2.34 7.30
C GLY A 884 -9.23 1.27 6.30
N LEU A 885 -8.02 1.45 5.75
CA LEU A 885 -7.44 0.62 4.69
C LEU A 885 -6.61 -0.55 5.27
N TYR A 886 -7.28 -1.45 5.99
CA TYR A 886 -6.62 -2.56 6.70
C TYR A 886 -5.91 -3.52 5.74
N LEU A 887 -6.60 -3.97 4.68
CA LEU A 887 -6.11 -5.02 3.78
C LEU A 887 -5.09 -4.54 2.73
N THR A 888 -4.81 -3.24 2.62
CA THR A 888 -3.97 -2.71 1.53
C THR A 888 -2.52 -3.23 1.57
N PRO A 889 -1.80 -3.17 2.71
CA PRO A 889 -0.44 -3.72 2.78
C PRO A 889 -0.38 -5.24 2.55
N TRP A 890 -1.41 -5.98 3.00
CA TRP A 890 -1.55 -7.41 2.74
C TRP A 890 -1.73 -7.69 1.24
N TYR A 891 -2.58 -6.92 0.56
CA TYR A 891 -2.79 -7.02 -0.88
C TYR A 891 -1.51 -6.71 -1.67
N GLU A 892 -0.80 -5.63 -1.33
CA GLU A 892 0.42 -5.21 -2.03
C GLU A 892 1.47 -6.31 -1.99
N GLN A 893 1.71 -6.89 -0.81
CA GLN A 893 2.70 -7.97 -0.65
C GLN A 893 2.34 -9.22 -1.46
N LEU A 894 1.08 -9.66 -1.42
CA LEU A 894 0.66 -10.83 -2.21
C LEU A 894 0.58 -10.55 -3.72
N ARG A 895 0.26 -9.31 -4.13
CA ARG A 895 0.30 -8.88 -5.53
C ARG A 895 1.73 -8.98 -6.04
N ASP A 896 2.69 -8.45 -5.29
CA ASP A 896 4.09 -8.44 -5.69
C ASP A 896 4.63 -9.88 -5.76
N ALA A 897 4.23 -10.77 -4.84
CA ALA A 897 4.54 -12.20 -4.91
C ALA A 897 3.93 -12.90 -6.14
N LEU A 898 2.68 -12.57 -6.49
CA LEU A 898 2.00 -13.09 -7.68
C LEU A 898 2.75 -12.67 -8.96
N LEU A 899 3.08 -11.39 -9.07
CA LEU A 899 3.76 -10.84 -10.25
C LEU A 899 5.21 -11.33 -10.37
N ALA A 900 5.95 -11.41 -9.26
CA ALA A 900 7.29 -11.98 -9.24
C ALA A 900 7.29 -13.46 -9.67
N THR A 901 6.25 -14.21 -9.32
CA THR A 901 6.10 -15.60 -9.75
C THR A 901 5.79 -15.72 -11.24
N TYR A 902 4.87 -14.90 -11.76
CA TYR A 902 4.61 -14.85 -13.20
C TYR A 902 5.86 -14.44 -14.00
N ALA A 903 6.65 -13.48 -13.50
CA ALA A 903 7.87 -13.03 -14.17
C ALA A 903 8.92 -14.14 -14.32
N ARG A 904 9.00 -15.09 -13.37
CA ARG A 904 9.89 -16.27 -13.47
C ARG A 904 9.50 -17.24 -14.59
N MET A 905 8.24 -17.20 -15.02
CA MET A 905 7.72 -17.94 -16.17
C MET A 905 7.59 -17.05 -17.41
N ASP A 906 8.25 -15.88 -17.40
CA ASP A 906 8.27 -14.93 -18.52
C ASP A 906 6.85 -14.44 -18.91
N VAL A 907 5.98 -14.30 -17.89
CA VAL A 907 4.66 -13.65 -18.00
C VAL A 907 4.73 -12.31 -17.28
N THR A 908 4.82 -11.22 -18.03
CA THR A 908 4.96 -9.87 -17.47
C THR A 908 3.71 -9.02 -17.68
N PRO A 909 3.41 -8.07 -16.77
CA PRO A 909 2.38 -7.06 -17.01
C PRO A 909 2.69 -6.22 -18.25
N LYS A 910 1.64 -5.68 -18.86
CA LYS A 910 1.80 -4.77 -19.99
C LYS A 910 2.66 -3.56 -19.62
N HIS A 911 3.69 -3.33 -20.42
CA HIS A 911 4.44 -2.08 -20.40
C HIS A 911 3.51 -0.94 -20.88
N LYS A 912 3.46 0.19 -20.16
CA LYS A 912 2.72 1.41 -20.52
C LYS A 912 2.82 1.81 -22.01
N ASP A 913 3.98 1.68 -22.66
CA ASP A 913 4.19 2.06 -24.07
C ASP A 913 3.98 0.90 -25.06
N GLU A 914 3.71 -0.31 -24.58
CA GLU A 914 3.46 -1.46 -25.43
C GLU A 914 2.08 -1.38 -26.11
N ASP A 915 2.04 -1.69 -27.41
CA ASP A 915 0.79 -1.73 -28.16
C ASP A 915 -0.16 -2.76 -27.53
N PRO A 916 -1.43 -2.39 -27.24
CA PRO A 916 -2.37 -3.29 -26.57
C PRO A 916 -2.64 -4.60 -27.32
N ALA A 917 -2.63 -4.60 -28.65
CA ALA A 917 -2.87 -5.80 -29.45
C ALA A 917 -1.64 -6.70 -29.43
N LEU A 918 -0.43 -6.13 -29.61
CA LEU A 918 0.82 -6.89 -29.52
C LEU A 918 1.00 -7.50 -28.11
N TYR A 919 0.65 -6.74 -27.07
CA TYR A 919 0.65 -7.26 -25.71
C TYR A 919 -0.36 -8.41 -25.54
N ALA A 920 -1.58 -8.26 -26.08
CA ALA A 920 -2.59 -9.30 -25.99
C ALA A 920 -2.12 -10.59 -26.67
N GLU A 921 -1.55 -10.50 -27.88
CA GLU A 921 -0.94 -11.64 -28.59
C GLU A 921 0.17 -12.30 -27.76
N ARG A 922 1.13 -11.51 -27.26
CA ARG A 922 2.22 -12.03 -26.40
C ARG A 922 1.67 -12.70 -25.15
N PHE A 923 0.70 -12.08 -24.48
CA PHE A 923 0.14 -12.59 -23.24
C PHE A 923 -0.65 -13.88 -23.48
N LEU A 924 -1.45 -13.96 -24.54
CA LEU A 924 -2.17 -15.18 -24.91
C LEU A 924 -1.22 -16.30 -25.31
N ALA A 925 -0.17 -16.01 -26.09
CA ALA A 925 0.88 -16.97 -26.40
C ALA A 925 1.57 -17.49 -25.13
N ALA A 926 1.84 -16.62 -24.16
CA ALA A 926 2.41 -17.02 -22.89
C ALA A 926 1.44 -17.88 -22.05
N MET A 927 0.12 -17.61 -22.10
CA MET A 927 -0.89 -18.45 -21.44
C MET A 927 -1.05 -19.82 -22.10
N ALA A 928 -0.97 -19.89 -23.42
CA ALA A 928 -0.96 -21.15 -24.17
C ALA A 928 0.29 -21.98 -23.81
N ARG A 929 1.46 -21.34 -23.73
CA ARG A 929 2.71 -21.98 -23.26
C ARG A 929 2.60 -22.56 -21.85
N LEU A 930 1.80 -21.97 -20.95
CA LEU A 930 1.57 -22.53 -19.61
C LEU A 930 0.77 -23.85 -19.60
N GLN A 931 0.15 -24.21 -20.74
CA GLN A 931 -0.53 -25.49 -20.93
C GLN A 931 0.37 -26.56 -21.54
N ASP A 932 1.55 -26.20 -22.06
CA ASP A 932 2.50 -27.15 -22.65
C ASP A 932 3.17 -28.01 -21.57
N ASP A 933 3.18 -29.33 -21.73
CA ASP A 933 3.67 -30.26 -20.73
C ASP A 933 5.17 -30.08 -20.43
N GLU A 934 5.99 -29.87 -21.47
CA GLU A 934 7.44 -29.65 -21.30
C GLU A 934 7.70 -28.36 -20.51
N PHE A 935 6.97 -27.28 -20.82
CA PHE A 935 7.04 -26.04 -20.06
C PHE A 935 6.61 -26.22 -18.61
N ARG A 936 5.51 -26.96 -18.38
CA ARG A 936 4.98 -27.21 -17.03
C ARG A 936 5.93 -28.03 -16.18
N ASP A 937 6.58 -29.03 -16.76
CA ASP A 937 7.59 -29.84 -16.08
C ASP A 937 8.82 -28.99 -15.72
N ARG A 938 9.32 -28.19 -16.65
CA ARG A 938 10.44 -27.25 -16.41
C ARG A 938 10.12 -26.23 -15.31
N HIS A 939 8.88 -25.74 -15.25
CA HIS A 939 8.44 -24.71 -14.32
C HIS A 939 7.54 -25.25 -13.19
N ALA A 940 7.61 -26.54 -12.88
CA ALA A 940 6.71 -27.19 -11.92
C ALA A 940 6.71 -26.49 -10.54
N THR A 941 7.89 -26.07 -10.07
CA THR A 941 8.04 -25.32 -8.81
C THR A 941 7.38 -23.94 -8.88
N ASP A 942 7.55 -23.20 -9.98
CA ASP A 942 6.93 -21.88 -10.15
C ASP A 942 5.40 -21.96 -10.20
N LEU A 943 4.86 -22.99 -10.88
CA LEU A 943 3.43 -23.25 -10.94
C LEU A 943 2.84 -23.61 -9.57
N ARG A 944 3.56 -24.40 -8.76
CA ARG A 944 3.19 -24.67 -7.36
C ARG A 944 3.18 -23.38 -6.56
N VAL A 945 4.23 -22.56 -6.64
CA VAL A 945 4.27 -21.26 -5.94
C VAL A 945 3.12 -20.36 -6.39
N LEU A 946 2.83 -20.31 -7.69
CA LEU A 946 1.73 -19.53 -8.25
C LEU A 946 0.38 -19.95 -7.64
N LYS A 947 0.14 -21.27 -7.56
CA LYS A 947 -1.06 -21.82 -6.93
C LYS A 947 -1.11 -21.46 -5.44
N ALA A 948 -0.01 -21.63 -4.70
CA ALA A 948 0.05 -21.30 -3.28
C ALA A 948 -0.24 -19.81 -3.00
N VAL A 949 0.30 -18.89 -3.81
CA VAL A 949 0.03 -17.45 -3.67
C VAL A 949 -1.44 -17.14 -3.95
N LYS A 950 -2.03 -17.71 -5.00
CA LYS A 950 -3.47 -17.56 -5.32
C LYS A 950 -4.37 -18.11 -4.21
N ASP A 951 -4.04 -19.28 -3.66
CA ASP A 951 -4.77 -19.87 -2.54
C ASP A 951 -4.58 -19.07 -1.24
N THR A 952 -3.43 -18.41 -1.06
CA THR A 952 -3.21 -17.48 0.06
C THR A 952 -4.15 -16.28 -0.02
N PHE A 953 -4.38 -15.70 -1.20
CA PHE A 953 -5.42 -14.67 -1.40
C PHE A 953 -6.82 -15.20 -1.04
N LYS A 954 -7.22 -16.30 -1.67
CA LYS A 954 -8.59 -16.85 -1.57
C LYS A 954 -8.91 -17.30 -0.15
N SER A 955 -8.05 -18.16 0.42
CA SER A 955 -8.24 -18.72 1.75
C SER A 955 -8.08 -17.67 2.84
N GLY A 956 -7.27 -16.63 2.63
CA GLY A 956 -7.14 -15.50 3.56
C GLY A 956 -8.44 -14.75 3.77
N ILE A 957 -9.15 -14.44 2.68
CA ILE A 957 -10.49 -13.82 2.73
C ILE A 957 -11.51 -14.79 3.31
N GLY A 958 -11.44 -16.09 2.97
CA GLY A 958 -12.30 -17.12 3.57
C GLY A 958 -12.16 -17.23 5.09
N LYS A 959 -10.93 -17.12 5.60
CA LYS A 959 -10.60 -17.26 7.02
C LYS A 959 -11.16 -16.12 7.88
N LEU A 960 -11.51 -14.96 7.28
CA LEU A 960 -12.21 -13.87 7.97
C LEU A 960 -13.62 -14.28 8.46
N ARG A 961 -14.25 -15.31 7.86
CA ARG A 961 -15.51 -15.91 8.32
C ARG A 961 -15.35 -17.42 8.52
N GLU A 962 -14.30 -17.80 9.25
CA GLU A 962 -14.04 -19.21 9.57
C GLU A 962 -15.23 -19.82 10.34
N ARG A 963 -15.67 -21.00 9.89
CA ARG A 963 -16.77 -21.77 10.50
C ARG A 963 -16.27 -22.57 11.69
N ASP A 964 -17.19 -23.09 12.49
CA ASP A 964 -16.84 -24.07 13.51
C ASP A 964 -16.34 -25.37 12.85
N HIS A 965 -15.24 -25.90 13.38
CA HIS A 965 -14.60 -27.14 12.93
C HIS A 965 -14.55 -28.20 14.05
N ARG A 966 -15.28 -28.02 15.16
CA ARG A 966 -15.43 -29.05 16.19
C ARG A 966 -16.23 -30.23 15.61
N THR A 967 -15.65 -31.42 15.64
CA THR A 967 -16.28 -32.69 15.22
C THR A 967 -16.60 -33.56 16.45
N GLY A 968 -17.60 -34.46 16.36
CA GLY A 968 -17.94 -35.45 17.39
C GLY A 968 -18.85 -34.94 18.54
N ALA A 969 -18.95 -35.70 19.64
CA ALA A 969 -19.88 -35.48 20.77
C ALA A 969 -19.78 -34.10 21.48
N ARG A 970 -18.71 -33.34 21.21
CA ARG A 970 -18.53 -31.92 21.60
C ARG A 970 -19.42 -30.96 20.76
N SER A 971 -20.16 -31.47 19.77
CA SER A 971 -21.11 -30.76 18.87
C SER A 971 -22.56 -30.72 19.39
N ARG A 972 -22.81 -30.92 20.70
CA ARG A 972 -24.18 -30.97 21.23
C ARG A 972 -24.94 -29.62 21.19
N ASP A 973 -24.22 -28.50 21.20
CA ASP A 973 -24.79 -27.17 20.98
C ASP A 973 -24.19 -26.56 19.71
N SER A 974 -24.97 -26.53 18.64
CA SER A 974 -24.56 -25.98 17.33
C SER A 974 -24.28 -24.48 17.35
N HIS A 975 -24.66 -23.78 18.43
CA HIS A 975 -24.51 -22.34 18.60
C HIS A 975 -23.53 -21.97 19.72
N ALA A 976 -22.79 -22.94 20.28
CA ALA A 976 -21.77 -22.64 21.30
C ALA A 976 -20.60 -21.85 20.68
N PRO A 977 -19.98 -20.88 21.39
CA PRO A 977 -18.83 -20.15 20.86
C PRO A 977 -17.62 -21.07 20.59
N TRP A 978 -16.85 -20.79 19.53
CA TRP A 978 -15.67 -21.56 19.13
C TRP A 978 -14.39 -20.69 19.10
N PRO A 979 -13.18 -21.31 19.09
CA PRO A 979 -11.92 -20.57 19.28
C PRO A 979 -11.67 -19.42 18.29
N ALA A 980 -12.15 -19.52 17.05
CA ALA A 980 -11.92 -18.50 16.03
C ALA A 980 -12.57 -17.15 16.38
N LEU A 981 -13.69 -17.16 17.13
CA LEU A 981 -14.43 -15.96 17.54
C LEU A 981 -13.64 -15.05 18.49
N LYS A 982 -12.60 -15.59 19.17
CA LYS A 982 -11.72 -14.83 20.06
C LYS A 982 -10.66 -14.01 19.31
N ARG A 983 -10.57 -14.13 17.98
CA ARG A 983 -9.54 -13.47 17.17
C ARG A 983 -10.06 -12.14 16.61
N PRO A 984 -9.29 -11.04 16.72
CA PRO A 984 -9.64 -9.76 16.08
C PRO A 984 -9.83 -9.85 14.56
N GLU A 985 -9.16 -10.80 13.90
CA GLU A 985 -9.21 -11.01 12.46
C GLU A 985 -10.42 -11.84 11.99
N TRP A 986 -11.23 -12.39 12.91
CA TRP A 986 -12.51 -12.98 12.53
C TRP A 986 -13.52 -11.83 12.33
N ARG A 987 -13.70 -11.47 11.06
CA ARG A 987 -14.43 -10.27 10.61
C ARG A 987 -15.31 -10.59 9.41
N PRO A 988 -16.50 -11.17 9.63
CA PRO A 988 -17.43 -11.52 8.55
C PRO A 988 -17.83 -10.31 7.71
N ASP A 989 -17.90 -9.12 8.30
CA ASP A 989 -18.20 -7.86 7.62
C ASP A 989 -17.11 -7.45 6.62
N ILE A 990 -15.83 -7.64 6.97
CA ILE A 990 -14.70 -7.36 6.07
C ILE A 990 -14.74 -8.33 4.89
N ARG A 991 -15.07 -9.60 5.13
CA ARG A 991 -15.26 -10.59 4.06
C ARG A 991 -16.40 -10.16 3.12
N ALA A 992 -17.55 -9.79 3.68
CA ALA A 992 -18.71 -9.33 2.91
C ALA A 992 -18.35 -8.12 2.04
N ALA A 993 -17.64 -7.12 2.59
CA ALA A 993 -17.22 -5.93 1.84
C ALA A 993 -16.28 -6.26 0.67
N VAL A 994 -15.35 -7.21 0.84
CA VAL A 994 -14.47 -7.67 -0.23
C VAL A 994 -15.27 -8.37 -1.33
N ILE A 995 -16.21 -9.23 -0.97
CA ILE A 995 -17.03 -9.99 -1.92
C ILE A 995 -18.01 -9.07 -2.66
N ALA A 996 -18.72 -8.20 -1.95
CA ALA A 996 -19.62 -7.20 -2.52
C ALA A 996 -18.88 -6.35 -3.57
N ARG A 997 -17.70 -5.83 -3.22
CA ARG A 997 -16.86 -5.07 -4.17
C ARG A 997 -16.39 -5.93 -5.34
N SER A 998 -16.06 -7.20 -5.12
CA SER A 998 -15.69 -8.12 -6.21
C SER A 998 -16.86 -8.34 -7.17
N ARG A 999 -18.07 -8.60 -6.66
CA ARG A 999 -19.29 -8.80 -7.46
C ARG A 999 -19.67 -7.54 -8.25
N VAL A 1000 -19.64 -6.38 -7.60
CA VAL A 1000 -19.88 -5.09 -8.23
C VAL A 1000 -18.85 -4.81 -9.33
N ASN A 1001 -17.55 -5.01 -9.07
CA ASN A 1001 -16.51 -4.82 -10.08
C ASN A 1001 -16.66 -5.78 -11.27
N LEU A 1002 -17.06 -7.04 -11.01
CA LEU A 1002 -17.32 -8.01 -12.07
C LEU A 1002 -18.52 -7.57 -12.92
N HIS A 1003 -19.63 -7.18 -12.29
CA HIS A 1003 -20.81 -6.72 -13.00
C HIS A 1003 -20.54 -5.46 -13.84
N ARG A 1004 -19.77 -4.48 -13.33
CA ARG A 1004 -19.33 -3.31 -14.11
C ARG A 1004 -18.57 -3.72 -15.39
N LYS A 1005 -17.70 -4.72 -15.30
CA LYS A 1005 -16.95 -5.21 -16.48
C LYS A 1005 -17.85 -5.92 -17.48
N ILE A 1006 -18.81 -6.73 -16.99
CA ILE A 1006 -19.80 -7.39 -17.84
C ILE A 1006 -20.65 -6.34 -18.55
N ALA A 1007 -21.16 -5.33 -17.83
CA ALA A 1007 -21.96 -4.25 -18.40
C ALA A 1007 -21.18 -3.46 -19.46
N ALA A 1008 -19.93 -3.08 -19.18
CA ALA A 1008 -19.08 -2.39 -20.14
C ALA A 1008 -18.75 -3.26 -21.38
N THR A 1009 -18.62 -4.57 -21.20
CA THR A 1009 -18.39 -5.51 -22.32
C THR A 1009 -19.65 -5.65 -23.17
N MET A 1010 -20.82 -5.74 -22.55
CA MET A 1010 -22.12 -5.75 -23.25
C MET A 1010 -22.32 -4.45 -24.03
N GLU A 1011 -22.02 -3.29 -23.44
CA GLU A 1011 -22.13 -1.99 -24.13
C GLU A 1011 -21.19 -1.91 -25.35
N ALA A 1012 -19.98 -2.45 -25.24
CA ALA A 1012 -18.98 -2.39 -26.30
C ALA A 1012 -19.20 -3.42 -27.43
N THR A 1013 -19.75 -4.59 -27.11
CA THR A 1013 -19.77 -5.75 -28.04
C THR A 1013 -21.16 -6.31 -28.33
N GLY A 1014 -22.16 -5.97 -27.52
CA GLY A 1014 -23.46 -6.62 -27.50
C GLY A 1014 -23.46 -8.02 -26.85
N ALA A 1015 -22.29 -8.54 -26.43
CA ALA A 1015 -22.18 -9.85 -25.82
C ALA A 1015 -22.71 -9.83 -24.38
N VAL A 1016 -23.65 -10.72 -24.10
CA VAL A 1016 -24.18 -10.97 -22.75
C VAL A 1016 -23.62 -12.29 -22.22
N PRO A 1017 -23.40 -12.42 -20.90
CA PRO A 1017 -22.86 -13.64 -20.33
C PRO A 1017 -23.84 -14.81 -20.48
N LEU A 1018 -23.29 -16.00 -20.68
CA LEU A 1018 -24.02 -17.27 -20.62
C LEU A 1018 -23.95 -17.89 -19.22
N ALA A 1019 -22.76 -17.87 -18.62
CA ALA A 1019 -22.51 -18.45 -17.30
C ALA A 1019 -21.42 -17.70 -16.54
N ILE A 1020 -21.56 -17.64 -15.22
CA ILE A 1020 -20.65 -17.00 -14.28
C ILE A 1020 -20.45 -17.94 -13.10
N ARG A 1021 -19.19 -18.12 -12.69
CA ARG A 1021 -18.84 -18.82 -11.45
C ARG A 1021 -17.73 -18.08 -10.74
N THR A 1022 -18.09 -17.37 -9.66
CA THR A 1022 -17.19 -16.58 -8.81
C THR A 1022 -16.48 -15.45 -9.57
N ASP A 1023 -15.41 -15.77 -10.28
CA ASP A 1023 -14.51 -14.88 -11.00
C ASP A 1023 -14.33 -15.26 -12.48
N SER A 1024 -14.95 -16.36 -12.93
CA SER A 1024 -14.99 -16.78 -14.34
C SER A 1024 -16.31 -16.37 -15.01
N VAL A 1025 -16.24 -15.81 -16.22
CA VAL A 1025 -17.40 -15.39 -17.03
C VAL A 1025 -17.30 -15.99 -18.43
N THR A 1026 -18.36 -16.66 -18.87
CA THR A 1026 -18.44 -17.41 -20.13
C THR A 1026 -19.37 -16.72 -21.11
N TYR A 1027 -18.96 -16.61 -22.38
CA TYR A 1027 -19.68 -15.95 -23.47
C TYR A 1027 -19.74 -16.86 -24.70
N ALA A 1028 -20.78 -16.70 -25.52
CA ALA A 1028 -20.80 -17.26 -26.87
C ALA A 1028 -19.82 -16.48 -27.77
N SER A 1029 -19.07 -17.18 -28.63
CA SER A 1029 -18.07 -16.56 -29.49
C SER A 1029 -17.95 -17.22 -30.87
N ALA A 1030 -17.63 -16.40 -31.87
CA ALA A 1030 -17.35 -16.86 -33.23
C ALA A 1030 -15.95 -17.50 -33.35
N THR A 1031 -15.04 -17.15 -32.43
CA THR A 1031 -13.68 -17.67 -32.35
C THR A 1031 -13.48 -18.40 -31.03
N ASP A 1032 -12.42 -19.19 -30.95
CA ASP A 1032 -11.99 -19.92 -29.75
C ASP A 1032 -11.13 -19.05 -28.81
N ASP A 1033 -11.11 -17.73 -29.03
CA ASP A 1033 -10.33 -16.77 -28.24
C ASP A 1033 -11.21 -15.71 -27.55
N VAL A 1034 -10.59 -14.95 -26.64
CA VAL A 1034 -11.25 -13.92 -25.82
C VAL A 1034 -10.97 -12.49 -26.29
N LEU A 1035 -10.29 -12.27 -27.41
CA LEU A 1035 -9.86 -10.94 -27.86
C LEU A 1035 -11.06 -10.03 -28.10
N GLY A 1036 -12.13 -10.53 -28.72
CA GLY A 1036 -13.36 -9.77 -28.95
C GLY A 1036 -14.03 -9.25 -27.68
N LEU A 1037 -13.77 -9.89 -26.53
CA LEU A 1037 -14.39 -9.58 -25.23
C LEU A 1037 -13.50 -8.69 -24.34
N THR A 1038 -12.28 -8.38 -24.77
CA THR A 1038 -11.28 -7.68 -23.95
C THR A 1038 -10.76 -6.39 -24.60
N GLY A 1039 -10.11 -5.53 -23.81
CA GLY A 1039 -9.51 -4.29 -24.31
C GLY A 1039 -10.46 -3.09 -24.36
N HIS A 1040 -11.72 -3.28 -24.01
CA HIS A 1040 -12.74 -2.22 -23.96
C HIS A 1040 -12.61 -1.36 -22.70
N LYS A 1041 -12.99 -0.08 -22.79
CA LYS A 1041 -12.92 0.85 -21.65
C LYS A 1041 -13.88 0.39 -20.54
N GLY A 1042 -13.33 0.10 -19.36
CA GLY A 1042 -14.11 -0.39 -18.22
C GLY A 1042 -14.48 -1.87 -18.28
N GLY A 1043 -14.22 -2.54 -19.41
CA GLY A 1043 -14.43 -3.98 -19.60
C GLY A 1043 -13.24 -4.82 -19.12
N PHE A 1044 -13.15 -6.04 -19.62
CA PHE A 1044 -12.08 -6.96 -19.28
C PHE A 1044 -10.73 -6.54 -19.88
N THR A 1045 -9.67 -6.64 -19.09
CA THR A 1045 -8.30 -6.31 -19.50
C THR A 1045 -7.43 -7.55 -19.33
N LEU A 1046 -6.74 -7.98 -20.39
CA LEU A 1046 -5.81 -9.10 -20.33
C LEU A 1046 -4.59 -8.79 -19.44
N GLY A 1047 -4.10 -9.79 -18.73
CA GLY A 1047 -2.81 -9.70 -18.05
C GLY A 1047 -2.72 -10.43 -16.70
N PRO A 1048 -1.51 -10.47 -16.10
CA PRO A 1048 -1.26 -11.21 -14.87
C PRO A 1048 -1.65 -10.45 -13.59
N ASN A 1049 -1.87 -9.13 -13.67
CA ASN A 1049 -2.22 -8.29 -12.53
C ASN A 1049 -3.52 -8.77 -11.85
N PRO A 1050 -3.65 -8.68 -10.51
CA PRO A 1050 -4.92 -8.88 -9.86
C PRO A 1050 -6.02 -8.00 -10.46
N GLY A 1051 -7.16 -8.59 -10.78
CA GLY A 1051 -8.28 -7.93 -11.44
C GLY A 1051 -8.16 -7.87 -12.96
N HIS A 1052 -7.05 -8.28 -13.58
CA HIS A 1052 -7.01 -8.56 -15.02
C HIS A 1052 -7.57 -9.97 -15.29
N VAL A 1053 -7.82 -10.28 -16.56
CA VAL A 1053 -8.31 -11.59 -16.98
C VAL A 1053 -7.26 -12.40 -17.70
N LYS A 1054 -7.40 -13.72 -17.59
CA LYS A 1054 -6.75 -14.72 -18.43
C LYS A 1054 -7.81 -15.56 -19.14
N PRO A 1055 -7.53 -16.09 -20.35
CA PRO A 1055 -8.40 -17.07 -20.97
C PRO A 1055 -8.40 -18.37 -20.18
N GLU A 1056 -9.52 -19.08 -20.23
CA GLU A 1056 -9.62 -20.52 -19.94
C GLU A 1056 -9.78 -21.28 -21.27
N PRO A 1057 -9.59 -22.61 -21.29
CA PRO A 1057 -9.84 -23.42 -22.49
C PRO A 1057 -11.21 -23.13 -23.11
N ALA A 1058 -11.25 -22.93 -24.42
CA ALA A 1058 -12.49 -22.75 -25.16
C ALA A 1058 -13.18 -24.11 -25.35
N HIS A 1059 -14.52 -24.08 -25.43
CA HIS A 1059 -15.35 -25.26 -25.64
C HIS A 1059 -16.35 -25.03 -26.77
N THR A 1060 -16.95 -26.10 -27.27
CA THR A 1060 -18.03 -25.99 -28.26
C THR A 1060 -19.32 -25.50 -27.61
N MET A 1061 -20.21 -24.89 -28.40
CA MET A 1061 -21.56 -24.55 -27.94
C MET A 1061 -22.38 -25.78 -27.52
N ASP A 1062 -22.12 -26.94 -28.14
CA ASP A 1062 -22.76 -28.21 -27.77
C ASP A 1062 -22.32 -28.68 -26.39
N TRP A 1063 -21.03 -28.54 -26.05
CA TRP A 1063 -20.53 -28.80 -24.70
C TRP A 1063 -21.25 -27.93 -23.65
N TYR A 1064 -21.46 -26.65 -23.95
CA TYR A 1064 -22.21 -25.77 -23.05
C TYR A 1064 -23.66 -26.24 -22.87
N GLN A 1065 -24.34 -26.57 -23.98
CA GLN A 1065 -25.73 -27.04 -23.95
C GLN A 1065 -25.89 -28.34 -23.17
N HIS A 1066 -24.96 -29.29 -23.32
CA HIS A 1066 -24.96 -30.55 -22.57
C HIS A 1066 -25.06 -30.34 -21.06
N TRP A 1067 -24.20 -29.49 -20.49
CA TRP A 1067 -24.22 -29.20 -19.05
C TRP A 1067 -25.43 -28.35 -18.63
N ALA A 1068 -25.79 -27.36 -19.44
CA ALA A 1068 -26.94 -26.49 -19.19
C ALA A 1068 -28.26 -27.28 -19.18
N ASP A 1069 -28.40 -28.31 -20.01
CA ASP A 1069 -29.58 -29.17 -20.06
C ASP A 1069 -29.68 -30.12 -18.86
N GLN A 1070 -28.55 -30.45 -18.22
CA GLN A 1070 -28.50 -31.19 -16.95
C GLN A 1070 -28.76 -30.30 -15.71
N GLY A 1071 -29.00 -29.00 -15.89
CA GLY A 1071 -29.17 -28.08 -14.76
C GLY A 1071 -27.87 -27.74 -14.02
N VAL A 1072 -26.71 -28.02 -14.62
CA VAL A 1072 -25.39 -27.75 -14.04
C VAL A 1072 -24.85 -26.46 -14.65
N ASN A 1073 -24.34 -25.54 -13.82
CA ASN A 1073 -23.67 -24.34 -14.30
C ASN A 1073 -22.42 -24.72 -15.13
N PRO A 1074 -22.39 -24.47 -16.46
CA PRO A 1074 -21.27 -24.91 -17.30
C PRO A 1074 -19.94 -24.24 -16.95
N ALA A 1075 -19.95 -23.01 -16.41
CA ALA A 1075 -18.73 -22.38 -15.90
C ALA A 1075 -18.06 -23.21 -14.78
N GLY A 1076 -18.85 -24.10 -14.15
CA GLY A 1076 -18.49 -25.18 -13.24
C GLY A 1076 -17.45 -26.18 -13.77
N LYS A 1077 -17.54 -26.48 -15.07
CA LYS A 1077 -16.94 -27.68 -15.67
C LYS A 1077 -15.69 -27.40 -16.50
N ILE A 1078 -15.47 -26.14 -16.87
CA ILE A 1078 -14.33 -25.68 -17.70
C ILE A 1078 -12.97 -26.16 -17.17
N LYS A 1079 -12.77 -26.17 -15.84
CA LYS A 1079 -11.47 -26.48 -15.21
C LYS A 1079 -11.29 -27.96 -14.80
N HIS A 1080 -12.22 -28.86 -15.15
CA HIS A 1080 -12.28 -30.22 -14.61
C HIS A 1080 -12.46 -31.33 -15.65
N LEU A 1081 -12.04 -31.11 -16.90
CA LEU A 1081 -12.23 -32.07 -18.00
C LEU A 1081 -11.65 -33.46 -17.68
N ASP A 1082 -10.46 -33.54 -17.08
CA ASP A 1082 -9.79 -34.81 -16.78
C ASP A 1082 -10.44 -35.64 -15.66
N LYS A 1083 -11.38 -35.08 -14.89
CA LYS A 1083 -12.01 -35.79 -13.76
C LYS A 1083 -13.35 -36.41 -14.09
N ASP A 1084 -13.99 -35.96 -15.17
CA ASP A 1084 -15.36 -36.36 -15.49
C ASP A 1084 -15.42 -37.51 -16.53
N GLY A 1085 -14.29 -38.02 -17.02
CA GLY A 1085 -14.20 -39.35 -17.65
C GLY A 1085 -14.96 -39.55 -18.96
N ASP A 1086 -15.54 -38.52 -19.55
CA ASP A 1086 -16.25 -38.61 -20.83
C ASP A 1086 -15.47 -37.85 -21.91
N GLU A 1087 -14.92 -38.62 -22.86
CA GLU A 1087 -14.33 -38.19 -24.13
C GLU A 1087 -15.34 -37.47 -25.04
#